data_AF-A0AAU8HNW4-F1
#
_entry.id   AF-A0AAU8HNW4-F1
#
_cell.length_a   1.000
_cell.length_b   1.000
_cell.length_c   1.000
_cell.angle_alpha   90.00
_cell.angle_beta   90.00
_cell.angle_gamma   90.00
#
_symmetry.space_group_name_H-M   'P 1'
#
loop_
_entity.id
_entity.type
_entity.pdbx_description
1 polymer ?
#
loop_
_entity_poly.entity_id
_entity_poly.type
_entity_poly.pdbx_seq_one_letter_code
_entity_poly.pdbx_strand_id
1 'polypeptide(L)'
;MRRTRLAVAGVVTLVGALALTAPASARPPSHPDGRDDLEVYVGTVNAEQLAKLRAAGVDLGHDEVRTDSTGTTVETVLSRREARRLAGQGVRLDVKKVHGKDASQALREQAAAGWKAFRPYGEPGGIRDELTATAARFPALTKVETIGRTVQGQPILAVKVTRNARSLPDGKRPAVLYAGTQHAREWITPEMTRRLLHHVLDNYGTDAEITRLVNTTELWFLPVANPDGYDHTFTPGNRLWRKNLRDNDHDGQITGADGVDLNRNFAYKWGYDNEGSSPEPNSDTYRGTGPNSEPETKALDGLFKRVGFEFFVNYHSAAQLLLYGVGWQVSTPTPDDVIYQAMAGDDAHPAVPGYDPDISAELYTTNGDTDAHAQVRYRTLGFTPEMSTCQTAAASDPDDQWRPEDCVSGFIFPDDEKLISAEVAKNLPFALAVAKSAADPDDPVSVVGRSTPDFQVDAFDTSYGRTQQVATIARRALKDVRMHYVVNGGRPRTVKVREWRGGERYGDTGDDYYAELRGTVTGTRPGDRVEVWFTGVKPRRGPVASEHFTYRVHSDIGGDVLVLAVEDVTGLSPAQDATTAKYADRIAASVEAAGHHADVYDFDAMGRKAPHPLGVLSHYRAVVWETGDDVILRSPGQVGGTAAEAALDTELAVRDYLNEGGKVLVSGKYALFAQGANGGYVYRPDAPPECTDPADVACLPLLNDFQQYYLGAYNYVSDGGSDPDGNPYPVRGSDGVFAGFDGRLNAAGSAGNQEHTASFLTTSSFLPPAQFPQFASSAAVDWARPGAAPFDPRTGDWYLYSGRADESYKRLTRTVDLTSAGAAQLRFFASYDVEQNWDFLFVEAHEVGSDTWTTLPDANGHTGTATGESCQSGWAQLHPFLAHYQGAGCSSTGSTGSWNAATGASNGWQEFAVDLSAYAGRKVEVSISYASDWGTQGLGVFLDDARVLADGAVVSETSFETADLGGWTVAGPPAGSASAPNDWARSQQAFEEGSAVVTDDSVYLGFGLEGLTPAARDDLVARSLAHLTGRTGS
;
A
#
# COMPACT_ATOMS: atom_id res chain seq x y z
N MET A 1 7.58 -0.05 -75.14
CA MET A 1 6.13 -0.05 -75.50
C MET A 1 5.46 1.08 -74.70
N ARG A 2 4.46 1.89 -75.15
CA ARG A 2 3.04 1.60 -75.53
C ARG A 2 2.34 0.77 -74.44
N ARG A 3 1.23 1.15 -73.77
CA ARG A 3 0.18 2.22 -73.82
C ARG A 3 -0.12 2.68 -72.37
N THR A 4 -0.66 3.86 -71.97
CA THR A 4 -1.22 5.10 -72.59
C THR A 4 -2.58 4.97 -73.32
N ARG A 5 -3.69 5.61 -72.91
CA ARG A 5 -3.98 7.08 -72.82
C ARG A 5 -5.36 7.42 -72.16
N LEU A 6 -5.53 8.68 -71.70
CA LEU A 6 -6.71 9.62 -71.65
C LEU A 6 -8.14 9.10 -71.28
N ALA A 7 -9.06 9.79 -70.58
CA ALA A 7 -9.32 11.19 -70.15
C ALA A 7 -10.33 12.05 -70.99
N VAL A 8 -10.96 13.03 -70.30
CA VAL A 8 -11.73 14.23 -70.77
C VAL A 8 -13.27 14.14 -70.96
N ALA A 9 -14.02 14.81 -70.06
CA ALA A 9 -15.19 15.71 -70.25
C ALA A 9 -15.59 16.27 -68.85
N GLY A 10 -16.12 17.48 -68.59
CA GLY A 10 -16.67 18.57 -69.45
C GLY A 10 -18.21 18.58 -69.43
N VAL A 11 -18.97 19.68 -69.17
CA VAL A 11 -18.69 21.14 -69.13
C VAL A 11 -19.84 21.91 -68.39
N VAL A 12 -19.50 22.95 -67.58
CA VAL A 12 -20.16 24.28 -67.31
C VAL A 12 -21.71 24.40 -67.30
N THR A 13 -22.40 24.98 -66.29
CA THR A 13 -22.55 26.44 -65.90
C THR A 13 -22.75 26.66 -64.39
N LEU A 14 -22.24 27.72 -63.71
CA LEU A 14 -22.63 29.16 -63.73
C LEU A 14 -24.12 29.38 -63.34
N VAL A 15 -24.54 30.30 -62.45
CA VAL A 15 -23.96 31.58 -61.93
C VAL A 15 -24.30 31.79 -60.43
N GLY A 16 -23.47 32.49 -59.67
CA GLY A 16 -23.87 33.08 -58.37
C GLY A 16 -22.72 33.65 -57.55
N ALA A 17 -22.60 34.98 -57.44
CA ALA A 17 -21.55 35.64 -56.66
C ALA A 17 -22.14 36.68 -55.72
N LEU A 18 -21.74 36.69 -54.44
CA LEU A 18 -21.62 37.88 -53.59
C LEU A 18 -21.05 37.57 -52.19
N ALA A 19 -20.50 38.63 -51.57
CA ALA A 19 -20.22 38.82 -50.15
C ALA A 19 -19.24 37.89 -49.42
N LEU A 20 -18.19 38.51 -48.86
CA LEU A 20 -17.40 37.96 -47.75
C LEU A 20 -18.29 37.76 -46.52
N THR A 21 -18.25 36.58 -45.93
CA THR A 21 -18.59 36.36 -44.52
C THR A 21 -17.38 35.71 -43.86
N ALA A 22 -17.08 36.08 -42.62
CA ALA A 22 -16.08 35.34 -41.84
C ALA A 22 -16.60 33.92 -41.60
N PRO A 23 -15.74 32.88 -41.61
CA PRO A 23 -16.15 31.56 -41.15
C PRO A 23 -16.66 31.71 -39.71
N ALA A 24 -17.91 31.32 -39.47
CA ALA A 24 -18.53 31.48 -38.17
C ALA A 24 -17.72 30.70 -37.12
N SER A 25 -17.52 31.29 -35.94
CA SER A 25 -16.85 30.64 -34.82
C SER A 25 -17.42 29.24 -34.63
N ALA A 26 -16.55 28.23 -34.61
CA ALA A 26 -16.96 26.88 -34.27
C ALA A 26 -17.62 26.94 -32.88
N ARG A 27 -18.91 26.62 -32.84
CA ARG A 27 -19.66 26.50 -31.60
C ARG A 27 -18.95 25.40 -30.79
N PRO A 28 -18.58 25.60 -29.51
CA PRO A 28 -18.01 24.51 -28.73
C PRO A 28 -18.98 23.32 -28.76
N PRO A 29 -18.48 22.08 -28.85
CA PRO A 29 -19.34 20.92 -28.74
C PRO A 29 -20.11 21.00 -27.42
N SER A 30 -21.42 20.74 -27.47
CA SER A 30 -22.23 20.59 -26.26
C SER A 30 -21.64 19.46 -25.40
N HIS A 31 -21.61 19.66 -24.08
CA HIS A 31 -21.12 18.65 -23.14
C HIS A 31 -21.71 17.26 -23.45
N PRO A 32 -20.89 16.21 -23.56
CA PRO A 32 -21.35 14.85 -23.46
C PRO A 32 -21.60 14.54 -21.98
N ASP A 33 -22.85 14.34 -21.59
CA ASP A 33 -23.27 14.02 -20.21
C ASP A 33 -22.92 12.55 -19.81
N GLY A 34 -21.66 12.17 -19.98
CA GLY A 34 -21.19 10.79 -19.85
C GLY A 34 -19.67 10.62 -19.81
N ARG A 35 -18.92 11.65 -19.38
CA ARG A 35 -17.50 11.50 -19.02
C ARG A 35 -17.35 11.30 -17.52
N ASP A 36 -16.41 10.44 -17.14
CA ASP A 36 -15.99 10.22 -15.76
C ASP A 36 -15.02 11.34 -15.33
N ASP A 37 -15.53 12.59 -15.35
CA ASP A 37 -14.76 13.80 -15.05
C ASP A 37 -14.30 13.78 -13.58
N LEU A 38 -12.99 14.01 -13.36
CA LEU A 38 -12.40 14.16 -12.02
C LEU A 38 -13.03 15.33 -11.26
N GLU A 39 -13.23 15.14 -9.96
CA GLU A 39 -13.83 16.13 -9.05
C GLU A 39 -13.14 16.08 -7.68
N VAL A 40 -13.19 17.19 -6.93
CA VAL A 40 -12.64 17.26 -5.57
C VAL A 40 -13.71 16.85 -4.56
N TYR A 41 -13.40 15.86 -3.73
CA TYR A 41 -14.27 15.35 -2.68
C TYR A 41 -13.71 15.65 -1.30
N VAL A 42 -14.60 15.89 -0.33
CA VAL A 42 -14.29 16.16 1.07
C VAL A 42 -15.26 15.42 1.99
N GLY A 43 -14.82 15.04 3.18
CA GLY A 43 -15.68 14.41 4.18
C GLY A 43 -14.96 14.18 5.49
N THR A 44 -15.66 13.56 6.45
CA THR A 44 -15.07 13.13 7.73
C THR A 44 -15.20 11.60 7.83
N VAL A 45 -14.08 10.93 8.02
CA VAL A 45 -13.95 9.46 8.00
C VAL A 45 -13.37 8.94 9.31
N ASN A 46 -13.68 7.70 9.66
CA ASN A 46 -13.04 6.94 10.73
C ASN A 46 -11.79 6.20 10.22
N ALA A 47 -11.08 5.47 11.10
CA ALA A 47 -9.86 4.73 10.74
C ALA A 47 -10.09 3.65 9.67
N GLU A 48 -11.19 2.89 9.74
CA GLU A 48 -11.56 1.86 8.75
C GLU A 48 -11.83 2.49 7.36
N GLN A 49 -12.57 3.60 7.33
CA GLN A 49 -12.87 4.36 6.12
C GLN A 49 -11.60 5.02 5.54
N LEU A 50 -10.66 5.45 6.38
CA LEU A 50 -9.34 5.96 5.96
C LEU A 50 -8.45 4.83 5.39
N ALA A 51 -8.48 3.63 5.99
CA ALA A 51 -7.81 2.45 5.44
C ALA A 51 -8.40 2.05 4.08
N LYS A 52 -9.74 2.11 3.92
CA LYS A 52 -10.44 1.92 2.64
C LYS A 52 -10.00 2.94 1.57
N LEU A 53 -9.80 4.22 1.94
CA LEU A 53 -9.22 5.24 1.03
C LEU A 53 -7.77 4.91 0.63
N ARG A 54 -6.90 4.56 1.60
CA ARG A 54 -5.51 4.14 1.34
C ARG A 54 -5.45 2.93 0.40
N ALA A 55 -6.24 1.88 0.68
CA ALA A 55 -6.35 0.67 -0.14
C ALA A 55 -6.96 0.92 -1.53
N ALA A 56 -7.76 1.97 -1.69
CA ALA A 56 -8.24 2.41 -3.00
C ALA A 56 -7.16 3.12 -3.85
N GLY A 57 -5.99 3.42 -3.26
CA GLY A 57 -4.83 4.00 -3.94
C GLY A 57 -4.95 5.50 -4.21
N VAL A 58 -5.73 6.22 -3.40
CA VAL A 58 -6.01 7.66 -3.56
C VAL A 58 -4.97 8.51 -2.82
N ASP A 59 -4.69 9.71 -3.33
CA ASP A 59 -3.82 10.65 -2.63
C ASP A 59 -4.51 11.21 -1.38
N LEU A 60 -3.86 11.02 -0.23
CA LEU A 60 -4.26 11.57 1.08
C LEU A 60 -3.07 12.34 1.65
N GLY A 61 -2.99 13.65 1.42
CA GLY A 61 -1.91 14.47 1.95
C GLY A 61 -2.00 14.66 3.47
N HIS A 62 -0.86 14.78 4.17
CA HIS A 62 -0.82 14.98 5.64
C HIS A 62 -1.63 16.23 6.04
N ASP A 63 -1.43 17.36 5.36
CA ASP A 63 -2.21 18.61 5.52
C ASP A 63 -3.71 18.47 5.16
N GLU A 64 -4.06 17.49 4.31
CA GLU A 64 -5.43 17.20 3.86
C GLU A 64 -6.17 16.23 4.81
N VAL A 65 -5.44 15.66 5.78
CA VAL A 65 -5.90 14.72 6.82
C VAL A 65 -5.95 15.46 8.16
N ARG A 66 -7.13 15.93 8.57
CA ARG A 66 -7.32 16.69 9.83
C ARG A 66 -8.21 15.96 10.82
N THR A 67 -7.60 15.26 11.76
CA THR A 67 -8.28 14.53 12.83
C THR A 67 -8.71 15.45 13.97
N ASP A 68 -9.97 15.31 14.40
CA ASP A 68 -10.45 15.79 15.69
C ASP A 68 -11.39 14.77 16.35
N SER A 69 -11.96 15.12 17.51
CA SER A 69 -12.89 14.29 18.29
C SER A 69 -14.16 13.79 17.56
N THR A 70 -14.40 14.23 16.32
CA THR A 70 -15.50 13.79 15.45
C THR A 70 -15.05 12.88 14.29
N GLY A 71 -13.74 12.73 14.07
CA GLY A 71 -13.15 11.89 13.03
C GLY A 71 -12.05 12.61 12.25
N THR A 72 -11.56 11.96 11.20
CA THR A 72 -10.53 12.48 10.29
C THR A 72 -11.18 13.18 9.11
N THR A 73 -11.06 14.49 9.02
CA THR A 73 -11.43 15.22 7.80
C THR A 73 -10.45 14.88 6.69
N VAL A 74 -10.94 14.53 5.50
CA VAL A 74 -10.15 14.25 4.30
C VAL A 74 -10.56 15.16 3.15
N GLU A 75 -9.59 15.51 2.30
CA GLU A 75 -9.80 15.93 0.92
C GLU A 75 -9.14 14.90 -0.02
N THR A 76 -9.73 14.66 -1.20
CA THR A 76 -9.13 13.81 -2.25
C THR A 76 -9.68 14.18 -3.63
N VAL A 77 -8.88 13.96 -4.67
CA VAL A 77 -9.33 13.99 -6.07
C VAL A 77 -9.79 12.59 -6.46
N LEU A 78 -10.98 12.45 -7.05
CA LEU A 78 -11.54 11.16 -7.47
C LEU A 78 -12.30 11.28 -8.80
N SER A 79 -12.34 10.20 -9.57
CA SER A 79 -13.37 10.03 -10.60
C SER A 79 -14.77 9.91 -9.96
N ARG A 80 -15.83 10.12 -10.74
CA ARG A 80 -17.21 9.93 -10.23
C ARG A 80 -17.51 8.47 -9.95
N ARG A 81 -16.92 7.56 -10.72
CA ARG A 81 -16.93 6.12 -10.44
C ARG A 81 -16.17 5.79 -9.15
N GLU A 82 -14.97 6.34 -8.95
CA GLU A 82 -14.18 6.08 -7.73
C GLU A 82 -14.84 6.64 -6.46
N ALA A 83 -15.45 7.83 -6.54
CA ALA A 83 -16.21 8.38 -5.42
C ALA A 83 -17.50 7.59 -5.12
N ARG A 84 -18.10 6.96 -6.14
CA ARG A 84 -19.21 6.01 -5.93
C ARG A 84 -18.72 4.70 -5.33
N ARG A 85 -17.56 4.18 -5.78
CA ARG A 85 -16.84 3.05 -5.19
C ARG A 85 -16.69 3.25 -3.70
N LEU A 86 -15.98 4.30 -3.30
CA LEU A 86 -15.78 4.67 -1.91
C LEU A 86 -17.10 4.92 -1.15
N ALA A 87 -18.08 5.58 -1.75
CA ALA A 87 -19.40 5.76 -1.13
C ALA A 87 -20.18 4.44 -0.91
N GLY A 88 -19.91 3.41 -1.72
CA GLY A 88 -20.35 2.02 -1.53
C GLY A 88 -19.73 1.40 -0.29
N GLN A 89 -18.40 1.52 -0.17
CA GLN A 89 -17.56 1.06 0.96
C GLN A 89 -17.90 1.68 2.33
N GLY A 90 -19.01 2.40 2.47
CA GLY A 90 -19.35 3.26 3.60
C GLY A 90 -18.58 4.58 3.64
N VAL A 91 -17.61 4.83 2.74
CA VAL A 91 -16.78 6.05 2.68
C VAL A 91 -17.47 7.14 1.85
N ARG A 92 -18.60 7.64 2.34
CA ARG A 92 -19.38 8.69 1.67
C ARG A 92 -18.69 10.05 1.80
N LEU A 93 -18.15 10.58 0.70
CA LEU A 93 -17.58 11.93 0.61
C LEU A 93 -18.47 12.86 -0.23
N ASP A 94 -18.54 14.13 0.15
CA ASP A 94 -19.28 15.19 -0.56
C ASP A 94 -18.41 15.88 -1.62
N VAL A 95 -19.00 16.27 -2.75
CA VAL A 95 -18.32 17.14 -3.73
C VAL A 95 -18.04 18.50 -3.10
N LYS A 96 -16.76 18.88 -3.02
CA LYS A 96 -16.31 20.13 -2.41
C LYS A 96 -16.93 21.33 -3.11
N LYS A 97 -17.44 22.28 -2.31
CA LYS A 97 -18.09 23.51 -2.81
C LYS A 97 -17.25 24.75 -2.51
N VAL A 98 -16.96 25.54 -3.54
CA VAL A 98 -16.35 26.88 -3.40
C VAL A 98 -17.37 27.93 -3.82
N HIS A 99 -17.71 28.85 -2.92
CA HIS A 99 -18.78 29.86 -3.09
C HIS A 99 -20.12 29.27 -3.61
N GLY A 100 -20.45 28.05 -3.18
CA GLY A 100 -21.67 27.34 -3.56
C GLY A 100 -21.64 26.64 -4.92
N LYS A 101 -20.48 26.57 -5.59
CA LYS A 101 -20.24 25.88 -6.87
C LYS A 101 -19.39 24.64 -6.65
N ASP A 102 -19.54 23.62 -7.50
CA ASP A 102 -18.64 22.46 -7.51
C ASP A 102 -17.19 22.89 -7.78
N ALA A 103 -16.23 22.21 -7.17
CA ALA A 103 -14.81 22.48 -7.35
C ALA A 103 -14.41 22.46 -8.85
N SER A 104 -14.81 21.44 -9.62
CA SER A 104 -14.57 21.39 -11.06
C SER A 104 -15.25 22.53 -11.83
N GLN A 105 -16.37 23.09 -11.34
CA GLN A 105 -16.96 24.31 -11.93
C GLN A 105 -16.09 25.53 -11.63
N ALA A 106 -15.61 25.69 -10.39
CA ALA A 106 -14.71 26.77 -10.03
C ALA A 106 -13.42 26.73 -10.87
N LEU A 107 -12.82 25.56 -11.08
CA LEU A 107 -11.66 25.37 -11.96
C LEU A 107 -11.97 25.75 -13.43
N ARG A 108 -13.14 25.36 -13.96
CA ARG A 108 -13.57 25.73 -15.32
C ARG A 108 -13.76 27.24 -15.46
N GLU A 109 -14.25 27.93 -14.43
CA GLU A 109 -14.40 29.39 -14.41
C GLU A 109 -13.04 30.11 -14.27
N GLN A 110 -12.13 29.63 -13.43
CA GLN A 110 -10.76 30.15 -13.31
C GLN A 110 -9.99 30.00 -14.63
N ALA A 111 -10.01 28.81 -15.24
CA ALA A 111 -9.39 28.57 -16.54
C ALA A 111 -9.97 29.45 -17.66
N ALA A 112 -11.27 29.80 -17.59
CA ALA A 112 -11.91 30.72 -18.53
C ALA A 112 -11.57 32.21 -18.29
N ALA A 113 -11.16 32.59 -17.07
CA ALA A 113 -10.58 33.90 -16.79
C ALA A 113 -9.12 34.00 -17.27
N GLY A 114 -8.40 32.88 -17.26
CA GLY A 114 -7.03 32.74 -17.74
C GLY A 114 -5.98 32.98 -16.65
N TRP A 115 -4.85 32.29 -16.79
CA TRP A 115 -3.74 32.29 -15.82
C TRP A 115 -2.74 33.42 -16.09
N LYS A 116 -2.14 33.96 -15.02
CA LYS A 116 -1.22 35.10 -15.04
C LYS A 116 0.24 34.68 -14.88
N ALA A 117 0.51 33.77 -13.94
CA ALA A 117 1.85 33.29 -13.61
C ALA A 117 2.08 31.90 -14.23
N PHE A 118 1.15 30.96 -13.98
CA PHE A 118 1.21 29.61 -14.52
C PHE A 118 1.00 29.61 -16.04
N ARG A 119 1.82 28.83 -16.74
CA ARG A 119 1.84 28.77 -18.21
C ARG A 119 2.04 27.33 -18.69
N PRO A 120 1.41 26.94 -19.81
CA PRO A 120 1.63 25.65 -20.45
C PRO A 120 3.09 25.46 -20.87
N TYR A 121 3.47 24.22 -21.15
CA TYR A 121 4.80 23.84 -21.60
C TYR A 121 4.95 23.96 -23.12
N GLY A 122 4.02 23.37 -23.88
CA GLY A 122 4.15 23.15 -25.33
C GLY A 122 3.70 24.33 -26.22
N GLU A 123 2.85 25.21 -25.71
CA GLU A 123 2.31 26.36 -26.44
C GLU A 123 3.37 27.48 -26.69
N PRO A 124 3.17 28.36 -27.70
CA PRO A 124 4.11 29.44 -28.02
C PRO A 124 4.31 30.41 -26.84
N GLY A 125 5.57 30.58 -26.41
CA GLY A 125 5.91 31.39 -25.22
C GLY A 125 5.68 30.69 -23.88
N GLY A 126 5.31 29.40 -23.89
CA GLY A 126 5.27 28.53 -22.72
C GLY A 126 6.65 28.16 -22.18
N ILE A 127 6.70 27.28 -21.18
CA ILE A 127 7.92 26.94 -20.43
C ILE A 127 9.03 26.40 -21.36
N ARG A 128 8.70 25.57 -22.36
CA ARG A 128 9.69 25.02 -23.31
C ARG A 128 10.44 26.12 -24.07
N ASP A 129 9.73 27.18 -24.46
CA ASP A 129 10.28 28.31 -25.19
C ASP A 129 11.10 29.22 -24.26
N GLU A 130 10.66 29.40 -23.00
CA GLU A 130 11.40 30.11 -21.94
C GLU A 130 12.78 29.45 -21.66
N LEU A 131 12.82 28.13 -21.48
CA LEU A 131 14.07 27.38 -21.22
C LEU A 131 15.04 27.53 -22.40
N THR A 132 14.52 27.44 -23.62
CA THR A 132 15.29 27.61 -24.86
C THR A 132 15.84 29.04 -24.99
N ALA A 133 15.04 30.07 -24.71
CA ALA A 133 15.45 31.46 -24.74
C ALA A 133 16.48 31.78 -23.63
N THR A 134 16.30 31.23 -22.43
CA THR A 134 17.21 31.40 -21.29
C THR A 134 18.60 30.83 -21.61
N ALA A 135 18.65 29.62 -22.18
CA ALA A 135 19.91 29.02 -22.59
C ALA A 135 20.57 29.67 -23.83
N ALA A 136 19.82 30.51 -24.57
CA ALA A 136 20.37 31.39 -25.59
C ALA A 136 20.97 32.69 -25.00
N ARG A 137 20.47 33.16 -23.84
CA ARG A 137 21.03 34.31 -23.09
C ARG A 137 22.32 33.95 -22.34
N PHE A 138 22.45 32.73 -21.83
CA PHE A 138 23.60 32.27 -21.02
C PHE A 138 24.48 31.17 -21.68
N PRO A 139 24.86 31.27 -22.98
CA PRO A 139 25.37 30.14 -23.77
C PRO A 139 26.71 29.54 -23.31
N ALA A 140 27.47 30.24 -22.46
CA ALA A 140 28.70 29.73 -21.83
C ALA A 140 28.45 28.92 -20.54
N LEU A 141 27.25 29.04 -19.96
CA LEU A 141 26.83 28.38 -18.73
C LEU A 141 25.77 27.30 -18.95
N THR A 142 25.03 27.34 -20.07
CA THR A 142 23.84 26.49 -20.29
C THR A 142 23.94 25.56 -21.51
N LYS A 143 23.52 24.31 -21.33
CA LYS A 143 23.22 23.32 -22.38
C LYS A 143 21.77 22.85 -22.18
N VAL A 144 20.88 23.11 -23.15
CA VAL A 144 19.55 22.47 -23.24
C VAL A 144 19.73 21.10 -23.87
N GLU A 145 19.00 20.11 -23.36
CA GLU A 145 19.03 18.75 -23.85
C GLU A 145 17.62 18.15 -23.88
N THR A 146 17.24 17.58 -25.02
CA THR A 146 16.06 16.72 -25.11
C THR A 146 16.44 15.34 -24.56
N ILE A 147 16.00 15.03 -23.34
CA ILE A 147 16.34 13.76 -22.67
C ILE A 147 15.53 12.58 -23.23
N GLY A 148 14.35 12.86 -23.77
CA GLY A 148 13.50 11.91 -24.46
C GLY A 148 12.30 12.60 -25.12
N ARG A 149 11.30 11.80 -25.47
CA ARG A 149 9.99 12.30 -25.93
C ARG A 149 8.88 11.60 -25.20
N THR A 150 7.76 12.29 -25.04
CA THR A 150 6.54 11.77 -24.41
C THR A 150 5.79 10.79 -25.33
N VAL A 151 4.70 10.19 -24.82
CA VAL A 151 3.76 9.36 -25.59
C VAL A 151 3.25 10.07 -26.85
N GLN A 152 2.83 11.33 -26.77
CA GLN A 152 2.39 12.13 -27.93
C GLN A 152 3.57 12.78 -28.69
N GLY A 153 4.80 12.53 -28.26
CA GLY A 153 6.01 12.89 -28.97
C GLY A 153 6.56 14.29 -28.67
N GLN A 154 6.05 15.00 -27.66
CA GLN A 154 6.65 16.26 -27.19
C GLN A 154 8.09 16.03 -26.70
N PRO A 155 9.02 16.98 -26.93
CA PRO A 155 10.38 16.87 -26.40
C PRO A 155 10.40 17.16 -24.90
N ILE A 156 10.95 16.24 -24.11
CA ILE A 156 11.19 16.44 -22.67
C ILE A 156 12.53 17.17 -22.52
N LEU A 157 12.55 18.40 -21.98
CA LEU A 157 13.75 19.26 -21.93
C LEU A 157 14.33 19.40 -20.52
N ALA A 158 15.62 19.07 -20.40
CA ALA A 158 16.44 19.43 -19.24
C ALA A 158 17.45 20.54 -19.60
N VAL A 159 17.81 21.37 -18.61
CA VAL A 159 18.83 22.43 -18.73
C VAL A 159 20.00 22.14 -17.79
N LYS A 160 21.16 21.80 -18.36
CA LYS A 160 22.44 21.71 -17.64
C LYS A 160 23.04 23.11 -17.47
N VAL A 161 23.24 23.53 -16.22
CA VAL A 161 23.91 24.78 -15.83
C VAL A 161 25.26 24.46 -15.18
N THR A 162 26.35 24.83 -15.85
CA THR A 162 27.72 24.74 -15.31
C THR A 162 28.68 25.53 -16.20
N ARG A 163 29.80 26.02 -15.66
CA ARG A 163 30.78 26.74 -16.48
C ARG A 163 31.32 25.84 -17.60
N ASN A 164 31.14 26.30 -18.85
CA ASN A 164 31.43 25.58 -20.09
C ASN A 164 30.46 24.42 -20.41
N ALA A 165 29.19 24.47 -19.96
CA ALA A 165 28.21 23.36 -20.08
C ALA A 165 28.11 22.69 -21.47
N ARG A 166 28.32 23.43 -22.56
CA ARG A 166 28.24 22.89 -23.95
C ARG A 166 29.47 22.11 -24.40
N SER A 167 30.58 22.15 -23.65
CA SER A 167 31.83 21.42 -23.96
C SER A 167 32.40 20.62 -22.79
N LEU A 168 31.82 20.76 -21.59
CA LEU A 168 32.03 19.84 -20.49
C LEU A 168 31.15 18.58 -20.69
N PRO A 169 31.72 17.37 -20.79
CA PRO A 169 30.95 16.12 -20.80
C PRO A 169 30.02 16.04 -19.59
N ASP A 170 28.92 15.30 -19.71
CA ASP A 170 27.96 15.12 -18.62
C ASP A 170 28.53 14.20 -17.54
N GLY A 171 28.18 14.48 -16.28
CA GLY A 171 28.74 13.75 -15.12
C GLY A 171 30.24 13.99 -14.90
N LYS A 172 30.81 15.10 -15.43
CA LYS A 172 32.27 15.33 -15.34
C LYS A 172 32.70 16.12 -14.10
N ARG A 173 31.74 16.74 -13.45
CA ARG A 173 31.75 17.32 -12.10
C ARG A 173 30.61 16.66 -11.31
N PRO A 174 30.60 16.75 -9.97
CA PRO A 174 29.40 16.43 -9.20
C PRO A 174 28.16 17.12 -9.77
N ALA A 175 27.03 16.45 -9.76
CA ALA A 175 25.81 16.86 -10.42
C ALA A 175 24.59 16.71 -9.50
N VAL A 176 23.68 17.67 -9.58
CA VAL A 176 22.37 17.61 -8.91
C VAL A 176 21.28 17.82 -9.95
N LEU A 177 20.22 17.01 -9.89
CA LEU A 177 19.00 17.20 -10.68
C LEU A 177 17.88 17.76 -9.80
N TYR A 178 17.24 18.83 -10.28
CA TYR A 178 15.97 19.33 -9.76
C TYR A 178 14.89 19.06 -10.82
N ALA A 179 13.94 18.19 -10.52
CA ALA A 179 12.78 17.91 -11.38
C ALA A 179 11.48 18.39 -10.75
N GLY A 180 10.44 18.48 -11.57
CA GLY A 180 9.08 18.81 -11.17
C GLY A 180 8.08 18.39 -12.25
N THR A 181 6.80 18.48 -11.91
CA THR A 181 5.68 18.05 -12.76
C THR A 181 5.83 16.62 -13.27
N GLN A 182 6.08 15.67 -12.38
CA GLN A 182 5.98 14.25 -12.72
C GLN A 182 4.52 13.81 -12.74
N HIS A 183 3.72 14.27 -11.76
CA HIS A 183 2.28 14.35 -11.91
C HIS A 183 1.89 15.71 -12.50
N ALA A 184 0.82 15.74 -13.29
CA ALA A 184 0.49 16.90 -14.12
C ALA A 184 -0.20 18.06 -13.39
N ARG A 185 -0.97 17.80 -12.32
CA ARG A 185 -1.74 18.81 -11.57
C ARG A 185 -0.92 19.73 -10.65
N GLU A 186 0.38 19.48 -10.53
CA GLU A 186 1.25 20.01 -9.47
C GLU A 186 1.98 21.31 -9.87
N TRP A 187 1.20 22.33 -10.23
CA TRP A 187 1.67 23.52 -10.96
C TRP A 187 2.69 24.42 -10.24
N ILE A 188 2.91 24.26 -8.94
CA ILE A 188 3.95 24.98 -8.19
C ILE A 188 5.36 24.41 -8.42
N THR A 189 5.47 23.12 -8.75
CA THR A 189 6.74 22.40 -8.97
C THR A 189 7.53 22.83 -10.24
N PRO A 190 6.91 23.15 -11.41
CA PRO A 190 7.62 23.75 -12.54
C PRO A 190 8.04 25.19 -12.26
N GLU A 191 7.28 25.91 -11.42
CA GLU A 191 7.63 27.27 -10.99
C GLU A 191 8.86 27.26 -10.08
N MET A 192 8.94 26.33 -9.12
CA MET A 192 10.10 26.15 -8.24
C MET A 192 11.38 25.85 -9.02
N THR A 193 11.37 24.80 -9.83
CA THR A 193 12.52 24.38 -10.64
C THR A 193 12.99 25.45 -11.63
N ARG A 194 12.09 26.14 -12.34
CA ARG A 194 12.48 27.19 -13.29
C ARG A 194 12.95 28.48 -12.58
N ARG A 195 12.35 28.87 -11.44
CA ARG A 195 12.77 30.07 -10.70
C ARG A 195 14.13 29.84 -10.01
N LEU A 196 14.42 28.61 -9.55
CA LEU A 196 15.74 28.21 -9.09
C LEU A 196 16.81 28.29 -10.21
N LEU A 197 16.49 27.82 -11.43
CA LEU A 197 17.33 27.97 -12.62
C LEU A 197 17.69 29.45 -12.90
N HIS A 198 16.70 30.36 -12.88
CA HIS A 198 16.96 31.79 -13.06
C HIS A 198 17.76 32.39 -11.90
N HIS A 199 17.44 32.06 -10.65
CA HIS A 199 18.17 32.53 -9.47
C HIS A 199 19.67 32.18 -9.55
N VAL A 200 20.01 30.97 -9.98
CA VAL A 200 21.39 30.51 -10.18
C VAL A 200 22.10 31.28 -11.32
N LEU A 201 21.39 31.58 -12.42
CA LEU A 201 21.96 32.25 -13.59
C LEU A 201 22.13 33.76 -13.39
N ASP A 202 21.13 34.45 -12.85
CA ASP A 202 21.14 35.90 -12.66
C ASP A 202 22.08 36.36 -11.53
N ASN A 203 22.40 35.48 -10.57
CA ASN A 203 23.40 35.73 -9.52
C ASN A 203 24.81 35.21 -9.86
N TYR A 204 25.02 34.60 -11.03
CA TYR A 204 26.35 34.17 -11.46
C TYR A 204 27.25 35.36 -11.78
N GLY A 205 28.39 35.46 -11.10
CA GLY A 205 29.35 36.55 -11.20
C GLY A 205 29.11 37.71 -10.23
N THR A 206 27.98 37.73 -9.51
CA THR A 206 27.68 38.70 -8.44
C THR A 206 27.73 38.05 -7.06
N ASP A 207 27.05 36.93 -6.87
CA ASP A 207 27.15 36.13 -5.64
C ASP A 207 28.35 35.17 -5.70
N ALA A 208 29.21 35.21 -4.68
CA ALA A 208 30.45 34.44 -4.66
C ALA A 208 30.25 32.93 -4.42
N GLU A 209 29.13 32.52 -3.84
CA GLU A 209 28.80 31.13 -3.57
C GLU A 209 28.13 30.45 -4.76
N ILE A 210 27.13 31.08 -5.37
CA ILE A 210 26.50 30.63 -6.62
C ILE A 210 27.54 30.62 -7.74
N THR A 211 28.43 31.63 -7.80
CA THR A 211 29.57 31.61 -8.72
C THR A 211 30.49 30.42 -8.46
N ARG A 212 30.80 30.09 -7.21
CA ARG A 212 31.62 28.91 -6.86
C ARG A 212 30.95 27.62 -7.33
N LEU A 213 29.67 27.45 -6.97
CA LEU A 213 28.84 26.30 -7.28
C LEU A 213 28.76 26.02 -8.79
N VAL A 214 28.39 27.00 -9.61
CA VAL A 214 28.33 26.86 -11.09
C VAL A 214 29.72 26.62 -11.72
N ASN A 215 30.82 26.98 -11.03
CA ASN A 215 32.18 26.65 -11.46
C ASN A 215 32.60 25.20 -11.09
N THR A 216 32.03 24.60 -10.04
CA THR A 216 32.45 23.29 -9.50
C THR A 216 31.49 22.14 -9.76
N THR A 217 30.22 22.42 -10.02
CA THR A 217 29.10 21.45 -10.02
C THR A 217 28.29 21.55 -11.33
N GLU A 218 27.59 20.48 -11.73
CA GLU A 218 26.57 20.50 -12.80
C GLU A 218 25.16 20.57 -12.18
N LEU A 219 24.49 21.71 -12.30
CA LEU A 219 23.11 21.85 -11.83
C LEU A 219 22.17 21.60 -13.00
N TRP A 220 21.33 20.57 -12.92
CA TRP A 220 20.40 20.18 -13.96
C TRP A 220 18.96 20.50 -13.53
N PHE A 221 18.19 21.09 -14.43
CA PHE A 221 16.81 21.49 -14.18
C PHE A 221 15.89 20.84 -15.21
N LEU A 222 14.90 20.07 -14.75
CA LEU A 222 13.86 19.42 -15.55
C LEU A 222 12.49 19.91 -15.05
N PRO A 223 12.02 21.11 -15.45
CA PRO A 223 10.84 21.69 -14.82
C PRO A 223 9.54 20.95 -15.09
N VAL A 224 9.46 20.21 -16.20
CA VAL A 224 8.28 19.43 -16.56
C VAL A 224 8.71 18.05 -17.03
N ALA A 225 8.60 17.05 -16.15
CA ALA A 225 8.89 15.64 -16.45
C ALA A 225 7.76 14.98 -17.28
N ASN A 226 6.51 15.42 -17.10
CA ASN A 226 5.32 14.98 -17.84
C ASN A 226 4.72 16.10 -18.73
N PRO A 227 5.36 16.49 -19.87
CA PRO A 227 4.85 17.54 -20.75
C PRO A 227 3.43 17.34 -21.27
N ASP A 228 3.07 16.10 -21.63
CA ASP A 228 1.77 15.78 -22.21
C ASP A 228 0.65 15.98 -21.19
N GLY A 229 0.78 15.38 -20.00
CA GLY A 229 -0.18 15.56 -18.91
C GLY A 229 -0.24 17.03 -18.45
N TYR A 230 0.90 17.71 -18.32
CA TYR A 230 0.91 19.11 -17.91
C TYR A 230 0.15 20.01 -18.89
N ASP A 231 0.42 19.93 -20.20
CA ASP A 231 -0.36 20.68 -21.19
C ASP A 231 -1.85 20.28 -21.19
N HIS A 232 -2.18 19.01 -20.88
CA HIS A 232 -3.56 18.57 -20.73
C HIS A 232 -4.31 19.32 -19.62
N THR A 233 -3.65 19.62 -18.49
CA THR A 233 -4.29 20.34 -17.36
C THR A 233 -4.68 21.79 -17.68
N PHE A 234 -4.14 22.39 -18.75
CA PHE A 234 -4.60 23.69 -19.27
C PHE A 234 -5.83 23.59 -20.18
N THR A 235 -6.25 22.38 -20.57
CA THR A 235 -7.45 22.17 -21.40
C THR A 235 -8.74 22.17 -20.56
N PRO A 236 -9.88 22.67 -21.08
CA PRO A 236 -11.09 22.86 -20.27
C PRO A 236 -11.61 21.58 -19.63
N GLY A 237 -11.61 21.55 -18.29
CA GLY A 237 -12.11 20.43 -17.48
C GLY A 237 -11.00 19.60 -16.82
N ASN A 238 -9.79 19.56 -17.38
CA ASN A 238 -8.79 18.54 -17.03
C ASN A 238 -7.73 19.00 -16.00
N ARG A 239 -7.96 20.10 -15.28
CA ARG A 239 -6.99 20.70 -14.33
C ARG A 239 -6.56 19.76 -13.18
N LEU A 240 -7.36 18.75 -12.86
CA LEU A 240 -7.09 17.76 -11.80
C LEU A 240 -6.31 16.52 -12.27
N TRP A 241 -5.97 16.42 -13.56
CA TRP A 241 -5.31 15.24 -14.14
C TRP A 241 -3.92 14.96 -13.53
N ARG A 242 -3.65 13.70 -13.15
CA ARG A 242 -2.39 13.25 -12.53
C ARG A 242 -1.40 12.62 -13.52
N LYS A 243 -1.84 11.56 -14.22
CA LYS A 243 -1.03 10.58 -14.97
C LYS A 243 -0.38 11.14 -16.27
N ASN A 244 0.38 10.34 -17.02
CA ASN A 244 0.73 10.68 -18.41
C ASN A 244 -0.49 10.55 -19.35
N LEU A 245 -0.33 10.73 -20.68
CA LEU A 245 -1.42 10.57 -21.66
C LEU A 245 -1.31 9.28 -22.51
N ARG A 246 -1.01 8.14 -21.88
CA ARG A 246 -1.16 6.84 -22.53
C ARG A 246 -2.65 6.51 -22.72
N ASP A 247 -3.08 6.50 -23.97
CA ASP A 247 -4.24 5.72 -24.42
C ASP A 247 -4.03 4.23 -24.03
N ASN A 248 -4.81 3.76 -23.04
CA ASN A 248 -4.66 2.44 -22.41
C ASN A 248 -5.55 1.37 -23.05
N ASP A 249 -6.76 1.72 -23.50
CA ASP A 249 -7.74 0.78 -24.06
C ASP A 249 -7.81 0.75 -25.60
N HIS A 250 -7.16 1.72 -26.25
CA HIS A 250 -7.05 1.91 -27.70
C HIS A 250 -8.33 2.39 -28.40
N ASP A 251 -9.22 3.09 -27.69
CA ASP A 251 -10.38 3.81 -28.27
C ASP A 251 -10.01 5.14 -28.97
N GLY A 252 -8.86 5.74 -28.63
CA GLY A 252 -8.35 6.99 -29.22
C GLY A 252 -8.83 8.28 -28.56
N GLN A 253 -9.46 8.21 -27.39
CA GLN A 253 -9.73 9.33 -26.49
C GLN A 253 -8.72 9.36 -25.34
N ILE A 254 -8.97 10.22 -24.34
CA ILE A 254 -8.32 10.20 -23.03
C ILE A 254 -9.43 10.41 -21.99
N THR A 255 -9.47 9.51 -21.01
CA THR A 255 -10.50 9.35 -19.98
C THR A 255 -9.85 8.89 -18.66
N GLY A 256 -10.60 8.71 -17.57
CA GLY A 256 -10.03 8.15 -16.31
C GLY A 256 -9.40 6.75 -16.44
N ALA A 257 -9.74 5.98 -17.48
CA ALA A 257 -9.10 4.70 -17.78
C ALA A 257 -7.67 4.84 -18.36
N ASP A 258 -7.28 6.05 -18.74
CA ASP A 258 -6.05 6.34 -19.48
C ASP A 258 -4.95 6.92 -18.59
N GLY A 259 -3.74 6.94 -19.15
CA GLY A 259 -2.52 7.37 -18.48
C GLY A 259 -1.93 6.28 -17.58
N VAL A 260 -0.64 6.42 -17.30
CA VAL A 260 0.13 5.66 -16.31
C VAL A 260 0.70 6.65 -15.28
N ASP A 261 0.75 6.26 -14.02
CA ASP A 261 1.48 7.03 -13.01
C ASP A 261 2.99 6.84 -13.21
N LEU A 262 3.66 7.91 -13.64
CA LEU A 262 5.10 7.91 -13.89
C LEU A 262 5.91 7.68 -12.60
N ASN A 263 5.38 8.02 -11.42
CA ASN A 263 6.02 7.79 -10.13
C ASN A 263 5.59 6.46 -9.47
N ARG A 264 5.01 5.54 -10.25
CA ARG A 264 4.84 4.10 -9.93
C ARG A 264 5.38 3.18 -11.04
N ASN A 265 6.05 3.74 -12.06
CA ASN A 265 6.47 3.01 -13.26
C ASN A 265 7.97 2.62 -13.27
N PHE A 266 8.77 3.03 -12.30
CA PHE A 266 10.22 2.75 -12.29
C PHE A 266 10.56 1.32 -11.87
N ALA A 267 11.61 0.74 -12.45
CA ALA A 267 11.99 -0.68 -12.29
C ALA A 267 12.63 -1.07 -10.93
N TYR A 268 12.41 -0.31 -9.84
CA TYR A 268 12.80 -0.72 -8.49
C TYR A 268 11.54 -1.03 -7.68
N LYS A 269 11.47 -2.24 -7.11
CA LYS A 269 10.28 -2.80 -6.43
C LYS A 269 8.95 -2.65 -7.21
N TRP A 270 9.00 -2.45 -8.54
CA TRP A 270 7.80 -2.28 -9.38
C TRP A 270 6.84 -3.46 -9.19
N GLY A 271 5.64 -3.19 -8.70
CA GLY A 271 4.65 -4.23 -8.41
C GLY A 271 5.20 -5.35 -7.52
N TYR A 272 5.91 -4.98 -6.45
CA TYR A 272 6.40 -5.92 -5.43
C TYR A 272 5.26 -6.71 -4.77
N ASP A 273 4.08 -6.09 -4.72
CA ASP A 273 2.79 -6.53 -4.17
C ASP A 273 1.67 -5.84 -5.00
N ASN A 274 0.44 -5.76 -4.48
CA ASN A 274 -0.65 -4.96 -5.06
C ASN A 274 -1.03 -3.74 -4.19
N GLU A 275 -0.08 -3.29 -3.37
CA GLU A 275 -0.16 -2.13 -2.50
C GLU A 275 0.68 -0.97 -3.07
N GLY A 276 0.44 0.25 -2.60
CA GLY A 276 1.15 1.49 -2.97
C GLY A 276 1.09 1.92 -4.45
N SER A 277 0.67 1.05 -5.35
CA SER A 277 0.38 1.27 -6.77
C SER A 277 -0.61 0.21 -7.25
N SER A 278 -1.40 0.52 -8.27
CA SER A 278 -2.45 -0.41 -8.75
C SER A 278 -2.06 -1.10 -10.06
N PRO A 279 -2.40 -2.39 -10.26
CA PRO A 279 -2.38 -3.04 -11.57
C PRO A 279 -3.57 -2.63 -12.47
N GLU A 280 -4.60 -1.97 -11.93
CA GLU A 280 -5.82 -1.62 -12.66
C GLU A 280 -5.69 -0.28 -13.41
N PRO A 281 -5.90 -0.21 -14.74
CA PRO A 281 -5.69 1.00 -15.55
C PRO A 281 -6.52 2.24 -15.15
N ASN A 282 -7.67 2.01 -14.50
CA ASN A 282 -8.58 3.08 -14.05
C ASN A 282 -8.10 3.82 -12.79
N SER A 283 -7.12 3.28 -12.05
CA SER A 283 -6.58 3.91 -10.85
C SER A 283 -5.67 5.09 -11.19
N ASP A 284 -5.71 6.15 -10.37
CA ASP A 284 -4.79 7.29 -10.48
C ASP A 284 -3.33 6.90 -10.17
N THR A 285 -3.10 5.78 -9.48
CA THR A 285 -1.78 5.18 -9.19
C THR A 285 -1.47 3.92 -10.03
N TYR A 286 -2.06 3.79 -11.22
CA TYR A 286 -1.79 2.68 -12.14
C TYR A 286 -0.31 2.57 -12.54
N ARG A 287 0.33 1.45 -12.20
CA ARG A 287 1.78 1.18 -12.38
C ARG A 287 2.24 0.95 -13.83
N GLY A 288 1.30 0.85 -14.77
CA GLY A 288 1.56 0.54 -16.18
C GLY A 288 1.66 -0.96 -16.47
N THR A 289 2.01 -1.32 -17.71
CA THR A 289 2.04 -2.72 -18.18
C THR A 289 3.37 -3.45 -17.90
N GLY A 290 4.33 -2.78 -17.29
CA GLY A 290 5.64 -3.34 -16.95
C GLY A 290 6.60 -2.28 -16.39
N PRO A 291 7.70 -2.70 -15.76
CA PRO A 291 8.72 -1.80 -15.21
C PRO A 291 9.40 -1.00 -16.33
N ASN A 292 9.49 0.31 -16.14
CA ASN A 292 9.85 1.30 -17.16
C ASN A 292 9.03 1.08 -18.46
N SER A 293 7.69 1.00 -18.41
CA SER A 293 6.87 0.91 -19.63
C SER A 293 6.84 2.23 -20.40
N GLU A 294 6.88 3.37 -19.71
CA GLU A 294 6.60 4.68 -20.30
C GLU A 294 7.82 5.37 -20.91
N PRO A 295 7.65 6.14 -22.00
CA PRO A 295 8.75 6.83 -22.65
C PRO A 295 9.28 8.02 -21.82
N GLU A 296 8.44 8.62 -20.96
CA GLU A 296 8.86 9.62 -19.97
C GLU A 296 9.79 8.99 -18.90
N THR A 297 9.35 7.89 -18.27
CA THR A 297 10.12 7.10 -17.30
C THR A 297 11.48 6.69 -17.86
N LYS A 298 11.51 6.16 -19.10
CA LYS A 298 12.75 5.79 -19.82
C LYS A 298 13.68 6.97 -20.07
N ALA A 299 13.14 8.18 -20.26
CA ALA A 299 13.93 9.38 -20.50
C ALA A 299 14.63 9.88 -19.22
N LEU A 300 13.97 9.73 -18.07
CA LEU A 300 14.51 10.09 -16.76
C LEU A 300 15.49 9.02 -16.23
N ASP A 301 15.15 7.73 -16.33
CA ASP A 301 16.08 6.59 -16.14
C ASP A 301 17.36 6.76 -16.99
N GLY A 302 17.19 7.06 -18.29
CA GLY A 302 18.29 7.35 -19.21
C GLY A 302 19.07 8.64 -18.91
N LEU A 303 18.51 9.57 -18.12
CA LEU A 303 19.21 10.76 -17.63
C LEU A 303 20.06 10.41 -16.40
N PHE A 304 19.48 9.77 -15.37
CA PHE A 304 20.21 9.31 -14.18
C PHE A 304 21.42 8.46 -14.58
N LYS A 305 21.21 7.43 -15.41
CA LYS A 305 22.23 6.51 -15.93
C LYS A 305 23.37 7.17 -16.68
N ARG A 306 23.13 8.33 -17.31
CA ARG A 306 24.08 9.03 -18.18
C ARG A 306 24.90 10.08 -17.43
N VAL A 307 24.34 10.68 -16.39
CA VAL A 307 24.99 11.74 -15.61
C VAL A 307 25.63 11.18 -14.34
N GLY A 308 24.96 10.26 -13.63
CA GLY A 308 25.41 9.76 -12.33
C GLY A 308 25.42 10.88 -11.29
N PHE A 309 24.25 11.41 -10.95
CA PHE A 309 24.09 12.48 -9.96
C PHE A 309 24.38 11.98 -8.55
N GLU A 310 24.96 12.83 -7.70
CA GLU A 310 25.05 12.55 -6.26
C GLU A 310 23.71 12.80 -5.56
N PHE A 311 22.92 13.77 -6.03
CA PHE A 311 21.61 14.12 -5.45
C PHE A 311 20.53 14.39 -6.51
N PHE A 312 19.29 14.08 -6.15
CA PHE A 312 18.06 14.37 -6.88
C PHE A 312 17.07 15.05 -5.93
N VAL A 313 16.32 16.03 -6.44
CA VAL A 313 15.17 16.62 -5.76
C VAL A 313 13.99 16.59 -6.73
N ASN A 314 12.94 15.84 -6.36
CA ASN A 314 11.72 15.69 -7.13
C ASN A 314 10.62 16.54 -6.48
N TYR A 315 10.40 17.75 -6.97
CA TYR A 315 9.36 18.60 -6.41
C TYR A 315 7.99 18.05 -6.81
N HIS A 316 7.20 17.70 -5.81
CA HIS A 316 5.80 17.31 -5.90
C HIS A 316 4.90 18.31 -5.16
N SER A 317 3.58 18.14 -5.21
CA SER A 317 2.68 18.93 -4.36
C SER A 317 1.32 18.23 -4.20
N ALA A 318 0.63 18.27 -3.06
CA ALA A 318 0.90 19.11 -1.89
C ALA A 318 0.61 18.40 -0.57
N ALA A 319 1.50 18.55 0.40
CA ALA A 319 1.31 18.06 1.77
C ALA A 319 2.17 18.76 2.84
N GLN A 320 3.14 19.61 2.44
CA GLN A 320 4.19 20.15 3.31
C GLN A 320 5.05 19.05 3.94
N LEU A 321 5.64 18.19 3.10
CA LEU A 321 6.54 17.13 3.53
C LEU A 321 7.91 17.26 2.84
N LEU A 322 8.95 16.68 3.43
CA LEU A 322 10.30 16.60 2.89
C LEU A 322 10.78 15.15 2.93
N LEU A 323 10.15 14.33 2.08
CA LEU A 323 10.27 12.88 2.10
C LEU A 323 11.60 12.38 1.53
N TYR A 324 12.05 11.23 2.00
CA TYR A 324 13.22 10.49 1.51
C TYR A 324 12.99 8.97 1.55
N GLY A 325 13.85 8.19 0.89
CA GLY A 325 13.69 6.74 0.77
C GLY A 325 13.69 6.00 2.12
N VAL A 326 13.02 4.86 2.26
CA VAL A 326 12.33 4.07 1.22
C VAL A 326 10.83 4.31 1.14
N GLY A 327 10.24 4.14 -0.05
CA GLY A 327 8.78 4.18 -0.24
C GLY A 327 8.07 2.83 -0.04
N TRP A 328 8.73 1.71 -0.30
CA TRP A 328 8.05 0.42 -0.53
C TRP A 328 7.72 -0.41 0.72
N GLN A 329 8.15 0.00 1.92
CA GLN A 329 7.85 -0.69 3.17
C GLN A 329 8.05 0.26 4.36
N VAL A 330 7.08 0.30 5.28
CA VAL A 330 7.13 1.17 6.46
C VAL A 330 8.29 0.83 7.40
N SER A 331 8.78 1.84 8.12
CA SER A 331 9.80 1.72 9.19
C SER A 331 11.01 0.87 8.79
N THR A 332 11.52 1.05 7.57
CA THR A 332 12.63 0.24 7.01
C THR A 332 13.87 1.12 6.79
N PRO A 333 14.76 1.22 7.79
CA PRO A 333 15.89 2.15 7.75
C PRO A 333 16.98 1.70 6.76
N THR A 334 17.73 2.67 6.23
CA THR A 334 18.90 2.46 5.36
C THR A 334 20.17 3.08 5.95
N PRO A 335 21.37 2.57 5.64
CA PRO A 335 22.62 3.18 6.09
C PRO A 335 22.77 4.67 5.72
N ASP A 336 22.27 5.10 4.56
CA ASP A 336 22.35 6.48 4.08
C ASP A 336 21.34 7.44 4.74
N ASP A 337 20.40 6.95 5.57
CA ASP A 337 19.44 7.79 6.33
C ASP A 337 20.16 8.84 7.20
N VAL A 338 21.38 8.51 7.63
CA VAL A 338 22.31 9.42 8.31
C VAL A 338 22.51 10.74 7.55
N ILE A 339 22.51 10.70 6.21
CA ILE A 339 22.59 11.88 5.34
C ILE A 339 21.22 12.56 5.22
N TYR A 340 20.16 11.77 5.02
CA TYR A 340 18.80 12.28 4.89
C TYR A 340 18.37 13.06 6.15
N GLN A 341 18.45 12.47 7.34
CA GLN A 341 18.15 13.11 8.63
C GLN A 341 19.03 14.35 8.92
N ALA A 342 20.28 14.36 8.45
CA ALA A 342 21.16 15.52 8.58
C ALA A 342 20.77 16.66 7.62
N MET A 343 20.22 16.36 6.45
CA MET A 343 19.85 17.36 5.44
C MET A 343 18.40 17.83 5.53
N ALA A 344 17.47 16.96 5.91
CA ALA A 344 16.03 17.22 6.01
C ALA A 344 15.63 17.86 7.34
N GLY A 345 16.28 17.49 8.46
CA GLY A 345 16.05 18.09 9.78
C GLY A 345 15.41 17.15 10.79
N ASP A 346 14.58 17.71 11.65
CA ASP A 346 13.51 17.05 12.40
C ASP A 346 12.26 17.95 12.34
N ASP A 347 11.10 17.44 12.70
CA ASP A 347 9.81 18.12 12.76
C ASP A 347 9.85 19.42 13.62
N ALA A 348 10.71 19.45 14.65
CA ALA A 348 11.01 20.67 15.42
C ALA A 348 11.89 21.70 14.69
N HIS A 349 12.77 21.26 13.77
CA HIS A 349 13.70 22.08 12.99
C HIS A 349 13.85 21.55 11.55
N PRO A 350 12.82 21.69 10.69
CA PRO A 350 12.86 21.18 9.33
C PRO A 350 13.67 22.11 8.41
N ALA A 351 14.36 21.53 7.43
CA ALA A 351 15.22 22.25 6.49
C ALA A 351 14.46 23.12 5.48
N VAL A 352 13.17 22.84 5.29
CA VAL A 352 12.20 23.75 4.68
C VAL A 352 11.20 24.15 5.78
N PRO A 353 11.07 25.44 6.16
CA PRO A 353 10.33 25.82 7.37
C PRO A 353 8.85 25.42 7.34
N GLY A 354 8.44 24.57 8.28
CA GLY A 354 7.06 24.05 8.34
C GLY A 354 6.73 23.07 7.21
N TYR A 355 7.70 22.25 6.79
CA TYR A 355 7.44 20.93 6.21
C TYR A 355 7.80 19.84 7.25
N ASP A 356 7.23 18.66 7.15
CA ASP A 356 7.57 17.48 7.98
C ASP A 356 8.57 16.55 7.27
N PRO A 357 9.70 16.10 7.88
CA PRO A 357 10.75 15.36 7.18
C PRO A 357 10.75 13.84 7.49
N ASP A 358 9.82 13.10 6.88
CA ASP A 358 9.58 11.65 7.09
C ASP A 358 10.23 10.72 6.04
N ILE A 359 10.21 9.41 6.30
CA ILE A 359 10.45 8.38 5.28
C ILE A 359 9.20 8.26 4.39
N SER A 360 9.38 8.17 3.06
CA SER A 360 8.28 8.19 2.08
C SER A 360 7.14 7.19 2.35
N ALA A 361 7.45 6.01 2.91
CA ALA A 361 6.47 4.99 3.25
C ALA A 361 5.50 5.40 4.38
N GLU A 362 5.88 6.36 5.23
CA GLU A 362 5.12 6.75 6.44
C GLU A 362 3.92 7.65 6.08
N LEU A 363 3.98 8.37 4.95
CA LEU A 363 2.81 8.97 4.31
C LEU A 363 1.86 7.87 3.78
N TYR A 364 2.40 7.00 2.92
CA TYR A 364 1.81 5.74 2.48
C TYR A 364 2.87 4.90 1.74
N THR A 365 2.71 3.57 1.70
CA THR A 365 3.56 2.69 0.90
C THR A 365 3.54 3.07 -0.58
N THR A 366 4.68 3.02 -1.26
CA THR A 366 4.82 3.28 -2.71
C THR A 366 5.82 2.34 -3.34
N ASN A 367 5.47 1.76 -4.50
CA ASN A 367 6.38 0.87 -5.21
C ASN A 367 6.48 1.25 -6.71
N GLY A 368 7.66 1.07 -7.29
CA GLY A 368 7.99 1.63 -8.60
C GLY A 368 8.23 3.15 -8.61
N ASP A 369 8.65 3.73 -7.49
CA ASP A 369 8.92 5.16 -7.32
C ASP A 369 10.26 5.61 -7.93
N THR A 370 10.41 6.93 -8.10
CA THR A 370 11.58 7.53 -8.76
C THR A 370 12.81 7.62 -7.86
N ASP A 371 12.62 7.90 -6.57
CA ASP A 371 13.67 8.34 -5.67
C ASP A 371 14.48 7.12 -5.17
N ALA A 372 13.80 6.06 -4.72
CA ALA A 372 14.44 4.79 -4.40
C ALA A 372 15.05 4.14 -5.66
N HIS A 373 14.45 4.30 -6.84
CA HIS A 373 15.07 3.86 -8.09
C HIS A 373 16.37 4.63 -8.40
N ALA A 374 16.38 5.95 -8.23
CA ALA A 374 17.56 6.79 -8.46
C ALA A 374 18.70 6.45 -7.49
N GLN A 375 18.39 6.21 -6.21
CA GLN A 375 19.37 5.76 -5.23
C GLN A 375 19.89 4.37 -5.60
N VAL A 376 19.02 3.35 -5.58
CA VAL A 376 19.42 1.94 -5.68
C VAL A 376 20.02 1.56 -7.05
N ARG A 377 19.69 2.28 -8.14
CA ARG A 377 20.26 2.00 -9.47
C ARG A 377 21.41 2.91 -9.87
N TYR A 378 21.48 4.14 -9.35
CA TYR A 378 22.39 5.18 -9.85
C TYR A 378 23.19 5.93 -8.79
N ARG A 379 23.05 5.56 -7.50
CA ARG A 379 23.79 6.13 -6.35
C ARG A 379 23.45 7.61 -6.06
N THR A 380 22.24 7.99 -6.48
CA THR A 380 21.70 9.35 -6.41
C THR A 380 20.74 9.46 -5.23
N LEU A 381 21.11 10.20 -4.19
CA LEU A 381 20.26 10.41 -3.02
C LEU A 381 19.04 11.25 -3.40
N GLY A 382 17.83 10.75 -3.14
CA GLY A 382 16.57 11.37 -3.54
C GLY A 382 15.86 12.08 -2.40
N PHE A 383 15.27 13.23 -2.68
CA PHE A 383 14.32 13.91 -1.81
C PHE A 383 13.08 14.27 -2.61
N THR A 384 11.91 14.06 -2.01
CA THR A 384 10.62 14.52 -2.52
C THR A 384 10.02 15.56 -1.58
N PRO A 385 10.22 16.87 -1.86
CA PRO A 385 9.49 17.93 -1.18
C PRO A 385 8.06 18.00 -1.74
N GLU A 386 7.08 17.65 -0.92
CA GLU A 386 5.66 17.86 -1.19
C GLU A 386 5.30 19.30 -0.82
N MET A 387 5.20 20.17 -1.83
CA MET A 387 5.13 21.62 -1.63
C MET A 387 3.86 22.10 -0.91
N SER A 388 3.83 23.37 -0.48
CA SER A 388 2.73 23.92 0.33
C SER A 388 1.36 23.81 -0.36
N THR A 389 0.34 23.41 0.41
CA THR A 389 -1.06 23.38 -0.05
C THR A 389 -1.56 24.78 -0.40
N CYS A 390 -2.60 24.87 -1.25
CA CYS A 390 -3.27 26.15 -1.52
C CYS A 390 -3.68 26.86 -0.22
N GLN A 391 -4.26 26.12 0.72
CA GLN A 391 -4.78 26.62 1.98
C GLN A 391 -3.68 27.31 2.79
N THR A 392 -2.52 26.68 2.98
CA THR A 392 -1.40 27.29 3.72
C THR A 392 -0.70 28.38 2.91
N ALA A 393 -0.59 28.24 1.59
CA ALA A 393 -0.06 29.27 0.71
C ALA A 393 -0.87 30.59 0.83
N ALA A 394 -2.20 30.51 0.77
CA ALA A 394 -3.09 31.65 1.00
C ALA A 394 -3.04 32.16 2.45
N ALA A 395 -2.97 31.26 3.44
CA ALA A 395 -2.87 31.64 4.86
C ALA A 395 -1.55 32.37 5.21
N SER A 396 -0.50 32.21 4.40
CA SER A 396 0.81 32.86 4.62
C SER A 396 0.77 34.40 4.50
N ASP A 397 -0.26 34.96 3.89
CA ASP A 397 -0.41 36.40 3.63
C ASP A 397 -1.88 36.86 3.76
N PRO A 398 -2.42 37.02 4.99
CA PRO A 398 -3.85 37.27 5.23
C PRO A 398 -4.44 38.56 4.62
N ASP A 399 -3.58 39.49 4.18
CA ASP A 399 -3.93 40.74 3.50
C ASP A 399 -4.08 40.59 1.97
N ASP A 400 -3.86 39.38 1.41
CA ASP A 400 -3.95 39.13 -0.04
C ASP A 400 -5.41 38.99 -0.57
N GLN A 401 -5.51 38.90 -1.90
CA GLN A 401 -6.73 38.58 -2.63
C GLN A 401 -7.14 37.10 -2.52
N TRP A 402 -6.19 36.17 -2.40
CA TRP A 402 -6.46 34.73 -2.26
C TRP A 402 -6.65 34.36 -0.79
N ARG A 403 -7.74 33.65 -0.47
CA ARG A 403 -8.06 33.23 0.90
C ARG A 403 -8.13 31.71 1.01
N PRO A 404 -7.85 31.10 2.18
CA PRO A 404 -7.98 29.64 2.34
C PRO A 404 -9.39 29.12 2.00
N GLU A 405 -10.44 29.91 2.21
CA GLU A 405 -11.82 29.59 1.81
C GLU A 405 -12.09 29.65 0.29
N ASP A 406 -11.18 30.24 -0.50
CA ASP A 406 -11.25 30.25 -1.97
C ASP A 406 -10.53 29.03 -2.60
N CYS A 407 -9.77 28.27 -1.81
CA CYS A 407 -8.93 27.18 -2.31
C CYS A 407 -9.74 25.99 -2.81
N VAL A 408 -9.67 25.76 -4.12
CA VAL A 408 -10.45 24.72 -4.79
C VAL A 408 -9.95 23.32 -4.44
N SER A 409 -8.64 23.12 -4.34
CA SER A 409 -8.04 21.93 -3.71
C SER A 409 -6.61 22.22 -3.24
N GLY A 410 -6.04 21.40 -2.35
CA GLY A 410 -4.64 21.50 -1.91
C GLY A 410 -3.66 21.58 -3.10
N PHE A 411 -3.90 20.76 -4.13
CA PHE A 411 -3.16 20.73 -5.40
C PHE A 411 -3.30 22.00 -6.29
N ILE A 412 -4.18 22.94 -5.94
CA ILE A 412 -4.52 24.13 -6.74
C ILE A 412 -3.85 25.37 -6.14
N PHE A 413 -2.52 25.38 -6.13
CA PHE A 413 -1.72 26.51 -5.63
C PHE A 413 -2.17 27.84 -6.29
N PRO A 414 -2.31 28.95 -5.55
CA PRO A 414 -2.76 30.25 -6.06
C PRO A 414 -1.96 30.79 -7.27
N ASP A 415 -2.66 31.29 -8.29
CA ASP A 415 -2.07 31.99 -9.44
C ASP A 415 -1.70 33.44 -9.06
N ASP A 416 -0.74 33.57 -8.15
CA ASP A 416 -0.20 34.85 -7.68
C ASP A 416 1.34 34.87 -7.59
N GLU A 417 1.95 35.87 -8.21
CA GLU A 417 3.40 36.07 -8.23
C GLU A 417 4.01 36.31 -6.84
N LYS A 418 3.27 36.87 -5.87
CA LYS A 418 3.74 37.08 -4.50
C LYS A 418 3.84 35.74 -3.76
N LEU A 419 2.78 34.94 -3.81
CA LEU A 419 2.69 33.65 -3.12
C LEU A 419 3.63 32.61 -3.74
N ILE A 420 3.68 32.51 -5.08
CA ILE A 420 4.63 31.64 -5.79
C ILE A 420 6.08 32.05 -5.45
N SER A 421 6.40 33.34 -5.41
CA SER A 421 7.76 33.79 -5.06
C SER A 421 8.11 33.56 -3.59
N ALA A 422 7.14 33.60 -2.67
CA ALA A 422 7.34 33.26 -1.27
C ALA A 422 7.63 31.76 -1.09
N GLU A 423 6.88 30.88 -1.75
CA GLU A 423 7.07 29.42 -1.69
C GLU A 423 8.41 28.98 -2.32
N VAL A 424 8.85 29.64 -3.40
CA VAL A 424 10.20 29.41 -3.94
C VAL A 424 11.28 29.92 -2.98
N ALA A 425 11.06 31.06 -2.31
CA ALA A 425 12.00 31.56 -1.30
C ALA A 425 12.07 30.65 -0.04
N LYS A 426 10.96 29.98 0.32
CA LYS A 426 10.87 28.97 1.39
C LYS A 426 11.78 27.77 1.10
N ASN A 427 11.78 27.26 -0.14
CA ASN A 427 12.53 26.08 -0.57
C ASN A 427 13.98 26.35 -1.00
N LEU A 428 14.30 27.59 -1.43
CA LEU A 428 15.61 27.97 -1.97
C LEU A 428 16.82 27.63 -1.07
N PRO A 429 16.78 27.78 0.27
CA PRO A 429 17.90 27.42 1.14
C PRO A 429 18.25 25.93 1.08
N PHE A 430 17.23 25.06 1.11
CA PHE A 430 17.40 23.61 0.99
C PHE A 430 17.94 23.22 -0.39
N ALA A 431 17.34 23.74 -1.46
CA ALA A 431 17.81 23.48 -2.82
C ALA A 431 19.30 23.85 -3.01
N LEU A 432 19.72 25.02 -2.49
CA LEU A 432 21.12 25.44 -2.53
C LEU A 432 22.01 24.66 -1.56
N ALA A 433 21.47 24.05 -0.50
CA ALA A 433 22.20 23.16 0.40
C ALA A 433 22.53 21.83 -0.28
N VAL A 434 21.53 21.16 -0.88
CA VAL A 434 21.71 19.96 -1.72
C VAL A 434 22.77 20.19 -2.81
N ALA A 435 22.71 21.34 -3.48
CA ALA A 435 23.70 21.74 -4.49
C ALA A 435 25.16 21.75 -3.99
N LYS A 436 25.37 22.12 -2.71
CA LYS A 436 26.68 22.18 -2.07
C LYS A 436 27.11 20.79 -1.58
N SER A 437 26.18 20.00 -1.04
CA SER A 437 26.41 18.64 -0.54
C SER A 437 26.98 17.71 -1.61
N ALA A 438 26.58 17.86 -2.88
CA ALA A 438 27.09 17.05 -3.99
C ALA A 438 28.63 17.01 -4.10
N ALA A 439 29.36 18.00 -3.58
CA ALA A 439 30.82 18.00 -3.61
C ALA A 439 31.49 17.01 -2.63
N ASP A 440 30.78 16.60 -1.57
CA ASP A 440 31.23 15.61 -0.56
C ASP A 440 29.97 15.03 0.15
N PRO A 441 29.16 14.17 -0.51
CA PRO A 441 27.80 13.85 -0.05
C PRO A 441 27.70 13.25 1.35
N ASP A 442 28.76 12.57 1.82
CA ASP A 442 28.78 11.98 3.15
C ASP A 442 29.07 12.98 4.29
N ASP A 443 29.55 14.20 3.96
CA ASP A 443 29.79 15.36 4.84
C ASP A 443 28.92 16.58 4.37
N PRO A 444 27.58 16.43 4.32
CA PRO A 444 26.68 17.34 3.61
C PRO A 444 26.56 18.72 4.27
N VAL A 445 26.09 19.70 3.50
CA VAL A 445 25.67 21.00 4.02
C VAL A 445 24.21 20.92 4.47
N SER A 446 23.97 20.97 5.77
CA SER A 446 22.63 21.08 6.36
C SER A 446 22.17 22.54 6.44
N VAL A 447 20.89 22.81 6.13
CA VAL A 447 20.26 24.13 6.38
C VAL A 447 20.16 24.42 7.88
N VAL A 448 19.87 23.37 8.67
CA VAL A 448 19.62 23.44 10.11
C VAL A 448 20.85 23.13 10.96
N GLY A 449 22.03 23.07 10.33
CA GLY A 449 23.32 22.94 11.02
C GLY A 449 23.62 21.54 11.59
N ARG A 450 22.80 20.53 11.27
CA ARG A 450 23.09 19.12 11.57
C ARG A 450 24.34 18.65 10.83
N SER A 451 25.00 17.64 11.37
CA SER A 451 26.23 17.05 10.81
C SER A 451 26.19 15.53 10.89
N THR A 452 26.64 14.86 9.85
CA THR A 452 26.71 13.40 9.81
C THR A 452 27.84 12.87 10.72
N PRO A 453 27.60 11.86 11.58
CA PRO A 453 28.65 11.18 12.32
C PRO A 453 29.63 10.41 11.40
N ASP A 454 30.75 9.94 11.97
CA ASP A 454 31.61 8.96 11.29
C ASP A 454 31.20 7.50 11.61
N PHE A 455 30.55 7.30 12.76
CA PHE A 455 29.98 6.04 13.26
C PHE A 455 28.69 6.34 14.05
N GLN A 456 27.62 5.61 13.76
CA GLN A 456 26.45 5.46 14.62
C GLN A 456 26.42 4.00 15.09
N VAL A 457 26.43 3.76 16.40
CA VAL A 457 26.65 2.41 16.95
C VAL A 457 25.32 1.74 17.26
N ASP A 458 25.15 0.54 16.74
CA ASP A 458 24.08 -0.39 17.12
C ASP A 458 24.39 -0.92 18.53
N ALA A 459 23.59 -0.52 19.52
CA ALA A 459 23.98 -0.55 20.93
C ALA A 459 22.90 -1.19 21.82
N PHE A 460 23.24 -2.33 22.40
CA PHE A 460 22.42 -3.08 23.36
C PHE A 460 23.08 -3.20 24.74
N ASP A 461 22.28 -3.45 25.77
CA ASP A 461 22.74 -3.68 27.15
C ASP A 461 22.96 -5.17 27.49
N THR A 462 22.42 -6.09 26.69
CA THR A 462 22.38 -7.53 26.98
C THR A 462 22.70 -8.38 25.76
N SER A 463 23.42 -9.48 25.97
CA SER A 463 23.88 -10.43 24.95
C SER A 463 23.53 -11.85 25.37
N TYR A 464 22.80 -12.59 24.53
CA TYR A 464 22.50 -14.00 24.77
C TYR A 464 23.59 -14.96 24.19
N GLY A 465 24.73 -14.42 23.75
CA GLY A 465 25.80 -15.16 23.07
C GLY A 465 27.15 -15.23 23.81
N ARG A 466 27.79 -16.41 23.75
CA ARG A 466 29.24 -16.58 24.07
C ARG A 466 30.18 -16.10 22.94
N THR A 467 29.56 -15.75 21.82
CA THR A 467 30.07 -15.05 20.64
C THR A 467 28.99 -14.04 20.28
N GLN A 468 29.32 -12.78 20.08
CA GLN A 468 28.34 -11.72 19.84
C GLN A 468 28.73 -10.92 18.61
N GLN A 469 27.79 -10.79 17.68
CA GLN A 469 27.90 -9.86 16.55
C GLN A 469 27.54 -8.44 17.03
N VAL A 470 28.23 -7.41 16.54
CA VAL A 470 27.94 -6.01 16.89
C VAL A 470 28.05 -5.17 15.63
N ALA A 471 27.08 -4.31 15.37
CA ALA A 471 27.04 -3.45 14.19
C ALA A 471 27.42 -1.99 14.47
N THR A 472 27.55 -1.23 13.38
CA THR A 472 27.59 0.23 13.36
C THR A 472 27.32 0.70 11.94
N ILE A 473 26.48 1.71 11.77
CA ILE A 473 26.39 2.44 10.50
C ILE A 473 27.62 3.35 10.42
N ALA A 474 28.44 3.16 9.38
CA ALA A 474 29.74 3.78 9.27
C ALA A 474 30.02 4.33 7.87
N ARG A 475 30.63 5.51 7.82
CA ARG A 475 30.92 6.24 6.58
C ARG A 475 31.92 5.49 5.69
N ARG A 476 31.55 5.17 4.44
CA ARG A 476 32.38 4.41 3.48
C ARG A 476 33.69 5.10 3.10
N ALA A 477 33.77 6.43 3.24
CA ALA A 477 35.04 7.16 3.06
C ALA A 477 36.12 6.76 4.08
N LEU A 478 35.77 6.25 5.26
CA LEU A 478 36.73 5.80 6.28
C LEU A 478 37.62 4.65 5.77
N LYS A 479 38.85 4.59 6.28
CA LYS A 479 39.82 3.54 5.94
C LYS A 479 40.29 2.83 7.20
N ASP A 480 40.73 1.59 7.03
CA ASP A 480 41.19 0.70 8.11
C ASP A 480 40.23 0.53 9.30
N VAL A 481 38.91 0.53 9.05
CA VAL A 481 37.89 0.37 10.11
C VAL A 481 38.10 -0.93 10.90
N ARG A 482 38.04 -0.83 12.23
CA ARG A 482 38.16 -1.94 13.19
C ARG A 482 37.12 -1.81 14.28
N MET A 483 36.67 -2.95 14.79
CA MET A 483 35.97 -3.03 16.07
C MET A 483 36.97 -3.42 17.16
N HIS A 484 36.81 -2.84 18.34
CA HIS A 484 37.59 -3.12 19.53
C HIS A 484 36.66 -3.55 20.66
N TYR A 485 37.14 -4.43 21.55
CA TYR A 485 36.38 -4.78 22.73
C TYR A 485 37.25 -5.14 23.94
N VAL A 486 36.71 -4.96 25.13
CA VAL A 486 37.28 -5.31 26.42
C VAL A 486 36.29 -6.16 27.21
N VAL A 487 36.72 -7.35 27.64
CA VAL A 487 35.94 -8.22 28.54
C VAL A 487 36.45 -8.02 29.97
N ASN A 488 35.54 -7.72 30.92
CA ASN A 488 35.81 -7.55 32.36
C ASN A 488 37.00 -6.64 32.71
N GLY A 489 37.20 -5.55 31.97
CA GLY A 489 38.34 -4.63 32.18
C GLY A 489 39.73 -5.22 31.82
N GLY A 490 39.75 -6.32 31.07
CA GLY A 490 40.97 -6.96 30.57
C GLY A 490 41.68 -6.16 29.46
N ARG A 491 42.61 -6.82 28.76
CA ARG A 491 43.30 -6.19 27.62
C ARG A 491 42.35 -6.00 26.44
N PRO A 492 42.32 -4.81 25.79
CA PRO A 492 41.60 -4.61 24.54
C PRO A 492 42.00 -5.63 23.48
N ARG A 493 41.01 -6.15 22.77
CA ARG A 493 41.16 -6.96 21.56
C ARG A 493 40.66 -6.14 20.37
N THR A 494 41.25 -6.37 19.20
CA THR A 494 40.90 -5.68 17.94
C THR A 494 40.55 -6.72 16.89
N VAL A 495 39.41 -6.54 16.21
CA VAL A 495 38.96 -7.41 15.13
C VAL A 495 38.67 -6.60 13.86
N LYS A 496 38.64 -7.28 12.71
CA LYS A 496 38.14 -6.70 11.46
C LYS A 496 36.61 -6.74 11.47
N VAL A 497 35.99 -5.69 10.94
CA VAL A 497 34.58 -5.67 10.60
C VAL A 497 34.35 -6.28 9.20
N ARG A 498 33.09 -6.57 8.88
CA ARG A 498 32.59 -6.92 7.55
C ARG A 498 31.37 -6.09 7.24
N GLU A 499 31.17 -5.79 5.96
CA GLU A 499 29.98 -5.13 5.44
C GLU A 499 28.80 -6.11 5.45
N TRP A 500 27.65 -5.69 6.02
CA TRP A 500 26.37 -6.39 5.84
C TRP A 500 25.78 -6.10 4.44
N ARG A 501 24.67 -6.75 4.09
CA ARG A 501 24.09 -6.74 2.74
C ARG A 501 22.57 -6.53 2.66
N GLY A 502 21.94 -6.09 3.75
CA GLY A 502 20.48 -5.89 3.80
C GLY A 502 19.67 -7.17 4.02
N GLY A 503 20.31 -8.28 4.40
CA GLY A 503 19.64 -9.58 4.63
C GLY A 503 19.08 -10.21 3.35
N GLU A 504 18.01 -10.98 3.50
CA GLU A 504 17.34 -11.75 2.44
C GLU A 504 16.10 -11.03 1.86
N ARG A 505 15.48 -10.11 2.62
CA ARG A 505 14.18 -9.47 2.32
C ARG A 505 14.27 -7.96 2.05
N TYR A 506 15.09 -7.21 2.78
CA TYR A 506 15.30 -5.77 2.49
C TYR A 506 16.10 -5.62 1.18
N GLY A 507 17.42 -5.89 1.25
CA GLY A 507 18.36 -5.99 0.13
C GLY A 507 18.55 -4.72 -0.72
N ASP A 508 19.77 -4.48 -1.22
CA ASP A 508 20.12 -3.36 -2.13
C ASP A 508 19.56 -1.97 -1.67
N THR A 509 19.37 -1.73 -0.38
CA THR A 509 18.66 -0.55 0.17
C THR A 509 19.63 0.46 0.78
N GLY A 510 19.86 1.56 0.04
CA GLY A 510 20.45 2.80 0.57
C GLY A 510 21.80 2.69 1.28
N ASP A 511 22.75 1.91 0.71
CA ASP A 511 24.07 1.68 1.30
C ASP A 511 25.22 2.30 0.48
N ASP A 512 25.08 3.51 -0.08
CA ASP A 512 26.03 4.05 -1.06
C ASP A 512 27.12 4.97 -0.50
N TYR A 513 26.87 5.64 0.62
CA TYR A 513 27.80 6.56 1.27
C TYR A 513 28.14 6.10 2.70
N TYR A 514 27.18 5.46 3.36
CA TYR A 514 27.33 4.72 4.59
C TYR A 514 27.19 3.21 4.35
N ALA A 515 27.58 2.42 5.33
CA ALA A 515 27.45 0.98 5.31
C ALA A 515 27.33 0.45 6.73
N GLU A 516 26.52 -0.58 6.94
CA GLU A 516 26.55 -1.29 8.21
C GLU A 516 27.76 -2.23 8.28
N LEU A 517 28.61 -2.03 9.30
CA LEU A 517 29.87 -2.74 9.47
C LEU A 517 29.87 -3.57 10.75
N ARG A 518 29.68 -4.89 10.61
CA ARG A 518 29.58 -5.82 11.73
C ARG A 518 30.94 -6.40 12.14
N GLY A 519 31.22 -6.37 13.44
CA GLY A 519 32.33 -7.09 14.08
C GLY A 519 31.85 -8.27 14.91
N THR A 520 32.79 -9.00 15.54
CA THR A 520 32.45 -10.17 16.37
C THR A 520 33.31 -10.24 17.64
N VAL A 521 32.65 -10.21 18.79
CA VAL A 521 33.22 -10.52 20.11
C VAL A 521 33.23 -12.04 20.29
N THR A 522 34.29 -12.61 20.87
CA THR A 522 34.43 -14.07 21.02
C THR A 522 35.02 -14.47 22.37
N GLY A 523 34.58 -15.61 22.90
CA GLY A 523 35.13 -16.21 24.11
C GLY A 523 34.77 -15.43 25.38
N THR A 524 33.54 -14.93 25.42
CA THR A 524 32.86 -14.43 26.62
C THR A 524 32.14 -15.58 27.34
N ARG A 525 31.60 -15.30 28.52
CA ARG A 525 30.90 -16.25 29.40
C ARG A 525 29.69 -15.58 30.06
N PRO A 526 28.69 -16.37 30.52
CA PRO A 526 27.59 -15.84 31.33
C PRO A 526 28.07 -14.92 32.45
N GLY A 527 27.48 -13.73 32.55
CA GLY A 527 27.83 -12.69 33.51
C GLY A 527 29.02 -11.77 33.16
N ASP A 528 29.75 -12.03 32.06
CA ASP A 528 30.83 -11.13 31.61
C ASP A 528 30.27 -9.75 31.22
N ARG A 529 30.93 -8.67 31.65
CA ARG A 529 30.73 -7.32 31.11
C ARG A 529 31.65 -7.13 29.91
N VAL A 530 31.09 -6.73 28.77
CA VAL A 530 31.84 -6.38 27.56
C VAL A 530 31.65 -4.91 27.23
N GLU A 531 32.74 -4.22 26.93
CA GLU A 531 32.76 -2.84 26.44
C GLU A 531 33.25 -2.86 24.99
N VAL A 532 32.58 -2.15 24.08
CA VAL A 532 32.81 -2.20 22.62
C VAL A 532 32.84 -0.80 22.03
N TRP A 533 33.73 -0.58 21.06
CA TRP A 533 33.81 0.64 20.24
C TRP A 533 34.46 0.36 18.88
N PHE A 534 34.31 1.29 17.95
CA PHE A 534 34.90 1.22 16.61
C PHE A 534 35.95 2.32 16.41
N THR A 535 36.92 2.08 15.53
CA THR A 535 37.84 3.12 15.05
C THR A 535 38.05 3.02 13.55
N GLY A 536 38.42 4.14 12.93
CA GLY A 536 38.79 4.23 11.52
C GLY A 536 39.70 5.42 11.25
N VAL A 537 40.07 5.63 9.99
CA VAL A 537 40.87 6.77 9.54
C VAL A 537 40.09 7.55 8.49
N LYS A 538 39.68 8.78 8.81
CA LYS A 538 39.03 9.69 7.87
C LYS A 538 40.09 10.34 6.98
N PRO A 539 40.00 10.22 5.64
CA PRO A 539 40.99 10.77 4.73
C PRO A 539 41.27 12.25 5.01
N ARG A 540 42.56 12.63 5.09
CA ARG A 540 43.07 13.98 5.41
C ARG A 540 42.74 14.52 6.81
N ARG A 541 41.73 14.00 7.54
CA ARG A 541 41.40 14.43 8.92
C ARG A 541 42.08 13.60 10.02
N GLY A 542 42.37 12.31 9.78
CA GLY A 542 43.14 11.45 10.69
C GLY A 542 42.32 10.35 11.36
N PRO A 543 42.76 9.78 12.50
CA PRO A 543 42.02 8.74 13.20
C PRO A 543 40.74 9.28 13.84
N VAL A 544 39.67 8.49 13.78
CA VAL A 544 38.36 8.75 14.38
C VAL A 544 37.87 7.50 15.11
N ALA A 545 36.97 7.67 16.09
CA ALA A 545 36.41 6.60 16.90
C ALA A 545 34.90 6.83 17.11
N SER A 546 34.17 5.74 17.33
CA SER A 546 32.79 5.82 17.82
C SER A 546 32.74 6.13 19.32
N GLU A 547 31.54 6.35 19.84
CA GLU A 547 31.32 6.20 21.28
C GLU A 547 31.56 4.75 21.74
N HIS A 548 31.76 4.57 23.05
CA HIS A 548 31.88 3.26 23.70
C HIS A 548 30.53 2.87 24.30
N PHE A 549 30.01 1.69 23.98
CA PHE A 549 28.87 1.10 24.70
C PHE A 549 29.28 -0.14 25.50
N THR A 550 28.35 -0.68 26.28
CA THR A 550 28.59 -1.82 27.17
C THR A 550 27.38 -2.73 27.21
N TYR A 551 27.59 -4.02 27.00
CA TYR A 551 26.61 -5.05 27.29
C TYR A 551 27.08 -6.04 28.37
N ARG A 552 26.15 -6.85 28.87
CA ARG A 552 26.40 -8.02 29.71
C ARG A 552 26.01 -9.28 28.97
N VAL A 553 26.80 -10.34 29.08
CA VAL A 553 26.36 -11.66 28.64
C VAL A 553 25.37 -12.21 29.66
N HIS A 554 24.19 -12.60 29.20
CA HIS A 554 23.10 -13.07 30.05
C HIS A 554 23.50 -14.34 30.84
N SER A 555 22.84 -14.57 31.98
CA SER A 555 23.12 -15.73 32.84
C SER A 555 22.57 -17.04 32.27
N ASP A 556 21.40 -16.95 31.65
CA ASP A 556 20.69 -18.08 31.03
C ASP A 556 20.90 -18.02 29.52
N ILE A 557 21.85 -18.84 29.04
CA ILE A 557 22.24 -18.96 27.62
C ILE A 557 22.74 -20.36 27.29
N GLY A 558 22.21 -20.94 26.22
CA GLY A 558 22.67 -22.23 25.69
C GLY A 558 21.70 -22.94 24.77
N GLY A 559 20.45 -22.49 24.70
CA GLY A 559 19.44 -22.98 23.76
C GLY A 559 19.83 -22.83 22.30
N ASP A 560 19.18 -23.61 21.44
CA ASP A 560 19.14 -23.37 20.00
C ASP A 560 17.79 -22.78 19.53
N VAL A 561 16.82 -22.70 20.44
CA VAL A 561 15.53 -22.03 20.29
C VAL A 561 15.33 -21.03 21.45
N LEU A 562 14.74 -19.86 21.16
CA LEU A 562 14.32 -18.90 22.18
C LEU A 562 12.81 -18.98 22.37
N VAL A 563 12.33 -19.04 23.61
CA VAL A 563 10.94 -18.68 23.93
C VAL A 563 10.90 -17.18 24.20
N LEU A 564 10.38 -16.43 23.23
CA LEU A 564 10.12 -15.00 23.32
C LEU A 564 8.71 -14.82 23.90
N ALA A 565 8.64 -14.72 25.23
CA ALA A 565 7.39 -14.60 25.98
C ALA A 565 7.03 -13.12 26.14
N VAL A 566 6.05 -12.69 25.34
CA VAL A 566 5.51 -11.33 25.23
C VAL A 566 4.06 -11.31 25.71
N GLU A 567 3.72 -12.20 26.63
CA GLU A 567 2.51 -12.08 27.45
C GLU A 567 2.72 -10.93 28.43
N ASP A 568 2.11 -9.78 28.14
CA ASP A 568 2.23 -8.55 28.93
C ASP A 568 1.39 -8.64 30.22
N VAL A 569 1.98 -9.17 31.29
CA VAL A 569 1.28 -9.38 32.56
C VAL A 569 1.25 -8.15 33.46
N THR A 570 2.15 -7.17 33.25
CA THR A 570 2.10 -5.88 33.96
C THR A 570 1.31 -4.78 33.22
N GLY A 571 0.91 -5.04 31.98
CA GLY A 571 0.13 -4.16 31.12
C GLY A 571 -1.37 -4.15 31.42
N LEU A 572 -2.14 -3.65 30.45
CA LEU A 572 -3.57 -3.35 30.61
C LEU A 572 -4.52 -4.22 29.76
N SER A 573 -4.02 -5.25 29.07
CA SER A 573 -4.63 -5.70 27.81
C SER A 573 -4.67 -7.22 27.53
N PRO A 574 -5.08 -8.08 28.48
CA PRO A 574 -5.90 -7.76 29.64
C PRO A 574 -5.05 -7.40 30.86
N ALA A 575 -5.66 -6.79 31.88
CA ALA A 575 -5.00 -6.63 33.18
C ALA A 575 -4.88 -8.01 33.86
N GLN A 576 -3.67 -8.40 34.26
CA GLN A 576 -3.36 -9.76 34.71
C GLN A 576 -2.90 -9.80 36.19
N ASP A 577 -3.03 -10.95 36.85
CA ASP A 577 -2.56 -11.17 38.24
C ASP A 577 -1.30 -12.06 38.24
N ALA A 578 -0.24 -11.56 37.59
CA ALA A 578 1.05 -12.22 37.46
C ALA A 578 2.20 -11.19 37.40
N THR A 579 3.46 -11.66 37.49
CA THR A 579 4.67 -10.81 37.51
C THR A 579 5.77 -11.27 36.54
N THR A 580 5.46 -12.31 35.77
CA THR A 580 6.23 -13.00 34.73
C THR A 580 5.21 -13.70 33.83
N ALA A 581 5.55 -14.02 32.59
CA ALA A 581 4.69 -14.76 31.68
C ALA A 581 4.24 -16.11 32.29
N LYS A 582 2.96 -16.48 32.13
CA LYS A 582 2.32 -17.64 32.75
C LYS A 582 2.67 -18.96 32.06
N TYR A 583 2.96 -18.90 30.76
CA TYR A 583 3.05 -20.08 29.91
C TYR A 583 4.46 -20.37 29.37
N ALA A 584 5.38 -19.40 29.42
CA ALA A 584 6.76 -19.53 28.95
C ALA A 584 7.47 -20.84 29.38
N ASP A 585 7.44 -21.18 30.68
CA ASP A 585 7.97 -22.44 31.23
C ASP A 585 7.39 -23.69 30.55
N ARG A 586 6.10 -23.66 30.18
CA ARG A 586 5.38 -24.77 29.53
C ARG A 586 5.78 -24.88 28.06
N ILE A 587 6.01 -23.76 27.39
CA ILE A 587 6.48 -23.71 26.00
C ILE A 587 7.94 -24.18 25.93
N ALA A 588 8.81 -23.70 26.83
CA ALA A 588 10.19 -24.16 26.94
C ALA A 588 10.28 -25.68 27.19
N ALA A 589 9.43 -26.22 28.08
CA ALA A 589 9.33 -27.66 28.29
C ALA A 589 8.85 -28.45 27.04
N SER A 590 8.03 -27.84 26.18
CA SER A 590 7.60 -28.45 24.90
C SER A 590 8.68 -28.38 23.82
N VAL A 591 9.53 -27.35 23.82
CA VAL A 591 10.73 -27.25 22.97
C VAL A 591 11.76 -28.32 23.37
N GLU A 592 11.99 -28.54 24.68
CA GLU A 592 12.80 -29.65 25.20
C GLU A 592 12.18 -31.02 24.85
N ALA A 593 10.85 -31.16 24.89
CA ALA A 593 10.17 -32.38 24.45
C ALA A 593 10.32 -32.65 22.94
N ALA A 594 10.46 -31.60 22.12
CA ALA A 594 10.79 -31.69 20.69
C ALA A 594 12.27 -32.03 20.42
N GLY A 595 13.13 -32.07 21.44
CA GLY A 595 14.56 -32.37 21.31
C GLY A 595 15.46 -31.17 21.00
N HIS A 596 14.97 -29.95 21.23
CA HIS A 596 15.72 -28.69 21.13
C HIS A 596 16.00 -28.12 22.53
N HIS A 597 16.99 -27.24 22.65
CA HIS A 597 17.25 -26.56 23.92
C HIS A 597 16.66 -25.14 23.92
N ALA A 598 15.96 -24.80 25.01
CA ALA A 598 15.26 -23.52 25.17
C ALA A 598 15.98 -22.58 26.16
N ASP A 599 16.21 -21.34 25.73
CA ASP A 599 16.39 -20.20 26.64
C ASP A 599 15.07 -19.37 26.65
N VAL A 600 14.83 -18.53 27.67
CA VAL A 600 13.61 -17.70 27.78
C VAL A 600 13.94 -16.20 27.80
N TYR A 601 13.19 -15.41 27.02
CA TYR A 601 13.10 -13.95 27.13
C TYR A 601 11.68 -13.59 27.59
N ASP A 602 11.52 -13.30 28.88
CA ASP A 602 10.28 -12.79 29.47
C ASP A 602 10.27 -11.26 29.38
N PHE A 603 9.33 -10.71 28.62
CA PHE A 603 9.26 -9.28 28.29
C PHE A 603 9.17 -8.37 29.54
N ASP A 604 8.39 -8.76 30.55
CA ASP A 604 8.22 -8.00 31.78
C ASP A 604 9.47 -8.10 32.68
N ALA A 605 10.07 -9.28 32.80
CA ALA A 605 11.32 -9.48 33.54
C ALA A 605 12.51 -8.74 32.91
N MET A 606 12.49 -8.52 31.58
CA MET A 606 13.45 -7.70 30.84
C MET A 606 13.12 -6.19 30.87
N GLY A 607 12.08 -5.80 31.60
CA GLY A 607 11.72 -4.40 31.84
C GLY A 607 10.88 -3.77 30.74
N ARG A 608 10.00 -4.56 30.11
CA ARG A 608 9.10 -4.16 29.01
C ARG A 608 9.85 -3.65 27.77
N LYS A 609 10.94 -4.33 27.40
CA LYS A 609 11.76 -4.01 26.22
C LYS A 609 11.66 -5.07 25.15
N ALA A 610 11.59 -4.66 23.89
CA ALA A 610 11.77 -5.55 22.76
C ALA A 610 13.16 -6.25 22.77
N PRO A 611 13.24 -7.51 22.32
CA PRO A 611 14.49 -8.26 22.26
C PRO A 611 15.36 -7.78 21.09
N HIS A 612 16.46 -7.09 21.36
CA HIS A 612 17.34 -6.57 20.31
C HIS A 612 17.76 -7.66 19.29
N PRO A 613 17.65 -7.44 17.96
CA PRO A 613 17.86 -8.48 16.96
C PRO A 613 19.27 -9.09 17.03
N LEU A 614 20.33 -8.26 17.00
CA LEU A 614 21.70 -8.76 17.20
C LEU A 614 22.00 -9.22 18.64
N GLY A 615 21.59 -8.47 19.67
CA GLY A 615 21.90 -8.81 21.07
C GLY A 615 21.25 -10.12 21.57
N VAL A 616 20.02 -10.39 21.14
CA VAL A 616 19.17 -11.49 21.61
C VAL A 616 18.86 -12.50 20.50
N LEU A 617 18.11 -12.10 19.47
CA LEU A 617 17.45 -13.05 18.55
C LEU A 617 18.45 -13.82 17.67
N SER A 618 19.50 -13.16 17.17
CA SER A 618 20.48 -13.73 16.23
C SER A 618 21.34 -14.89 16.76
N HIS A 619 21.22 -15.25 18.04
CA HIS A 619 21.87 -16.45 18.59
C HIS A 619 21.09 -17.73 18.34
N TYR A 620 19.81 -17.63 17.99
CA TYR A 620 18.86 -18.73 17.93
C TYR A 620 18.55 -19.16 16.50
N ARG A 621 18.21 -20.45 16.33
CA ARG A 621 17.81 -21.03 15.04
C ARG A 621 16.34 -20.83 14.75
N ALA A 622 15.53 -20.79 15.81
CA ALA A 622 14.12 -20.46 15.77
C ALA A 622 13.73 -19.69 17.04
N VAL A 623 12.69 -18.88 16.94
CA VAL A 623 12.06 -18.16 18.05
C VAL A 623 10.62 -18.64 18.15
N VAL A 624 10.19 -19.08 19.33
CA VAL A 624 8.77 -19.25 19.64
C VAL A 624 8.30 -17.94 20.27
N TRP A 625 7.64 -17.10 19.48
CA TRP A 625 7.00 -15.87 19.96
C TRP A 625 5.65 -16.25 20.54
N GLU A 626 5.54 -16.17 21.87
CA GLU A 626 4.34 -16.49 22.62
C GLU A 626 3.76 -15.21 23.23
N THR A 627 2.46 -14.97 23.04
CA THR A 627 1.74 -13.79 23.57
C THR A 627 0.76 -14.14 24.70
N GLY A 628 0.60 -15.43 25.02
CA GLY A 628 -0.25 -15.91 26.11
C GLY A 628 -1.69 -15.39 26.03
N ASP A 629 -2.21 -14.90 27.15
CA ASP A 629 -3.54 -14.28 27.23
C ASP A 629 -3.60 -12.84 26.70
N ASP A 630 -2.49 -12.23 26.27
CA ASP A 630 -2.45 -10.82 25.87
C ASP A 630 -3.07 -10.54 24.48
N VAL A 631 -3.78 -9.42 24.38
CA VAL A 631 -4.46 -8.91 23.18
C VAL A 631 -3.60 -7.89 22.43
N ILE A 632 -2.90 -7.03 23.16
CA ILE A 632 -2.04 -5.96 22.64
C ILE A 632 -1.24 -5.30 23.76
N LEU A 633 0.10 -5.33 23.65
CA LEU A 633 1.05 -4.59 24.47
C LEU A 633 0.58 -3.14 24.73
N ARG A 634 0.28 -2.82 25.99
CA ARG A 634 -0.17 -1.48 26.41
C ARG A 634 0.39 -1.06 27.75
N SER A 635 1.09 0.06 27.76
CA SER A 635 1.73 0.63 28.93
C SER A 635 0.72 1.27 29.90
N PRO A 636 1.03 1.32 31.22
CA PRO A 636 0.15 1.90 32.22
C PRO A 636 -0.21 3.38 31.95
N GLY A 637 -1.49 3.65 31.70
CA GLY A 637 -2.02 4.98 31.39
C GLY A 637 -2.63 5.10 29.98
N GLN A 638 -2.35 4.15 29.10
CA GLN A 638 -2.95 4.06 27.76
C GLN A 638 -4.43 3.63 27.79
N VAL A 639 -5.11 3.81 26.65
CA VAL A 639 -6.56 3.62 26.49
C VAL A 639 -6.89 2.53 25.45
N GLY A 640 -8.17 2.31 25.13
CA GLY A 640 -8.55 1.44 24.01
C GLY A 640 -8.20 2.08 22.66
N GLY A 641 -7.83 1.28 21.65
CA GLY A 641 -7.37 1.79 20.34
C GLY A 641 -5.95 2.36 20.34
N THR A 642 -5.17 2.15 21.41
CA THR A 642 -3.75 2.54 21.48
C THR A 642 -2.87 1.31 21.73
N ALA A 643 -1.59 1.41 21.39
CA ALA A 643 -0.55 0.39 21.61
C ALA A 643 0.69 1.05 22.25
N ALA A 644 1.49 0.28 22.98
CA ALA A 644 2.81 0.72 23.42
C ALA A 644 3.78 0.75 22.23
N GLU A 645 4.72 1.70 22.19
CA GLU A 645 5.84 1.72 21.22
C GLU A 645 6.54 0.35 21.10
N ALA A 646 6.77 -0.30 22.25
CA ALA A 646 7.40 -1.62 22.35
C ALA A 646 6.66 -2.76 21.59
N ALA A 647 5.41 -2.55 21.19
CA ALA A 647 4.68 -3.47 20.29
C ALA A 647 5.32 -3.49 18.90
N LEU A 648 5.57 -2.30 18.33
CA LEU A 648 6.23 -2.17 17.05
C LEU A 648 7.71 -2.56 17.16
N ASP A 649 8.44 -2.13 18.19
CA ASP A 649 9.85 -2.54 18.37
C ASP A 649 10.03 -4.07 18.38
N THR A 650 9.10 -4.79 19.02
CA THR A 650 9.16 -6.26 19.10
C THR A 650 8.89 -6.89 17.73
N GLU A 651 7.94 -6.34 16.98
CA GLU A 651 7.66 -6.73 15.59
C GLU A 651 8.86 -6.46 14.67
N LEU A 652 9.42 -5.24 14.70
CA LEU A 652 10.58 -4.83 13.90
C LEU A 652 11.80 -5.69 14.23
N ALA A 653 12.07 -5.99 15.50
CA ALA A 653 13.16 -6.87 15.89
C ALA A 653 12.99 -8.30 15.36
N VAL A 654 11.77 -8.85 15.37
CA VAL A 654 11.49 -10.17 14.77
C VAL A 654 11.57 -10.09 13.24
N ARG A 655 11.13 -9.00 12.62
CA ARG A 655 11.23 -8.71 11.17
C ARG A 655 12.68 -8.67 10.70
N ASP A 656 13.57 -8.00 11.45
CA ASP A 656 15.03 -8.02 11.25
C ASP A 656 15.60 -9.42 11.38
N TYR A 657 15.18 -10.18 12.40
CA TYR A 657 15.64 -11.55 12.61
C TYR A 657 15.21 -12.49 11.46
N LEU A 658 13.99 -12.37 10.94
CA LEU A 658 13.55 -13.08 9.73
C LEU A 658 14.34 -12.63 8.48
N ASN A 659 14.68 -11.34 8.37
CA ASN A 659 15.51 -10.82 7.29
C ASN A 659 16.96 -11.38 7.31
N GLU A 660 17.47 -11.87 8.45
CA GLU A 660 18.75 -12.59 8.56
C GLU A 660 18.62 -14.11 8.32
N GLY A 661 17.50 -14.58 7.78
CA GLY A 661 17.20 -16.00 7.58
C GLY A 661 16.76 -16.72 8.86
N GLY A 662 16.41 -15.98 9.91
CA GLY A 662 15.81 -16.50 11.15
C GLY A 662 14.44 -17.14 10.92
N LYS A 663 13.91 -17.78 11.96
CA LYS A 663 12.69 -18.61 11.87
C LYS A 663 11.77 -18.39 13.06
N VAL A 664 10.45 -18.25 12.84
CA VAL A 664 9.49 -17.93 13.92
C VAL A 664 8.29 -18.88 13.99
N LEU A 665 7.94 -19.30 15.21
CA LEU A 665 6.63 -19.87 15.56
C LEU A 665 5.87 -18.83 16.40
N VAL A 666 4.81 -18.25 15.86
CA VAL A 666 3.97 -17.25 16.55
C VAL A 666 2.72 -17.92 17.11
N SER A 667 2.44 -17.72 18.40
CA SER A 667 1.27 -18.30 19.08
C SER A 667 0.81 -17.46 20.28
N GLY A 668 -0.42 -17.71 20.72
CA GLY A 668 -1.07 -17.10 21.87
C GLY A 668 -2.57 -16.96 21.60
N LYS A 669 -3.33 -16.61 22.62
CA LYS A 669 -4.79 -16.53 22.55
C LYS A 669 -5.28 -15.52 21.52
N TYR A 670 -4.65 -14.35 21.45
CA TYR A 670 -4.95 -13.26 20.52
C TYR A 670 -3.70 -12.87 19.71
N ALA A 671 -2.85 -13.84 19.34
CA ALA A 671 -1.56 -13.57 18.70
C ALA A 671 -1.68 -12.57 17.54
N LEU A 672 -1.02 -11.41 17.69
CA LEU A 672 -1.01 -10.29 16.72
C LEU A 672 -2.40 -9.79 16.27
N PHE A 673 -3.41 -9.89 17.14
CA PHE A 673 -4.76 -9.36 16.88
C PHE A 673 -4.77 -7.86 16.55
N ALA A 674 -3.86 -7.09 17.15
CA ALA A 674 -3.73 -5.65 16.94
C ALA A 674 -3.39 -5.28 15.49
N GLN A 675 -2.36 -5.93 14.94
CA GLN A 675 -1.98 -5.86 13.53
C GLN A 675 -3.14 -6.35 12.65
N GLY A 676 -3.84 -7.40 13.08
CA GLY A 676 -5.00 -7.96 12.37
C GLY A 676 -6.17 -6.98 12.19
N ALA A 677 -6.25 -5.96 13.05
CA ALA A 677 -7.22 -4.87 12.97
C ALA A 677 -6.75 -3.68 12.09
N ASN A 678 -5.59 -3.80 11.41
CA ASN A 678 -5.00 -2.90 10.41
C ASN A 678 -5.33 -1.40 10.57
N GLY A 679 -4.54 -0.70 11.40
CA GLY A 679 -4.76 0.71 11.73
C GLY A 679 -5.85 0.96 12.79
N GLY A 680 -6.53 -0.08 13.28
CA GLY A 680 -7.44 0.00 14.42
C GLY A 680 -6.78 0.28 15.78
N TYR A 681 -5.44 0.30 15.84
CA TYR A 681 -4.64 0.69 16.99
C TYR A 681 -3.52 1.65 16.58
N VAL A 682 -3.20 2.63 17.44
CA VAL A 682 -2.13 3.61 17.20
C VAL A 682 -1.07 3.64 18.31
N TYR A 683 0.18 3.91 17.96
CA TYR A 683 1.35 4.01 18.85
C TYR A 683 2.07 5.35 18.65
N ARG A 684 2.99 5.72 19.55
CA ARG A 684 3.80 6.95 19.42
C ARG A 684 5.24 6.60 19.02
N PRO A 685 5.83 7.24 17.99
CA PRO A 685 7.20 6.94 17.52
C PRO A 685 8.32 7.67 18.30
N ASP A 686 7.99 8.66 19.12
CA ASP A 686 8.92 9.37 20.02
C ASP A 686 8.58 9.13 21.51
N ALA A 687 8.16 7.91 21.88
CA ALA A 687 7.72 7.64 23.25
C ALA A 687 8.91 7.65 24.24
N PRO A 688 8.68 7.93 25.54
CA PRO A 688 7.45 8.38 26.18
C PRO A 688 7.26 9.92 26.11
N PRO A 689 6.00 10.42 26.17
CA PRO A 689 4.81 9.75 26.71
C PRO A 689 3.96 9.04 25.65
N GLU A 690 3.72 7.74 25.90
CA GLU A 690 2.81 6.85 25.16
C GLU A 690 1.46 7.48 24.79
N CYS A 691 0.84 7.03 23.69
CA CYS A 691 -0.47 7.50 23.23
C CYS A 691 -1.55 7.33 24.30
N THR A 692 -2.13 8.46 24.75
CA THR A 692 -3.28 8.49 25.68
C THR A 692 -4.61 8.88 25.02
N ASP A 693 -4.57 9.33 23.76
CA ASP A 693 -5.74 9.62 22.92
C ASP A 693 -5.47 9.05 21.52
N PRO A 694 -6.27 8.09 21.02
CA PRO A 694 -6.06 7.50 19.70
C PRO A 694 -6.44 8.45 18.54
N ALA A 695 -6.94 9.66 18.82
CA ALA A 695 -7.19 10.71 17.84
C ALA A 695 -6.10 11.81 17.80
N ASP A 696 -5.01 11.66 18.56
CA ASP A 696 -3.83 12.54 18.44
C ASP A 696 -3.10 12.22 17.13
N VAL A 697 -2.80 13.24 16.31
CA VAL A 697 -2.12 13.08 15.02
C VAL A 697 -0.66 12.62 15.17
N ALA A 698 -0.06 12.81 16.36
CA ALA A 698 1.27 12.25 16.68
C ALA A 698 1.23 10.74 16.99
N CYS A 699 0.07 10.09 16.93
CA CYS A 699 -0.10 8.65 17.13
C CYS A 699 -0.28 7.94 15.78
N LEU A 700 0.76 7.23 15.34
CA LEU A 700 0.81 6.53 14.06
C LEU A 700 0.08 5.17 14.11
N PRO A 701 -0.56 4.71 13.02
CA PRO A 701 -1.26 3.44 12.98
C PRO A 701 -0.32 2.23 12.99
N LEU A 702 -0.69 1.19 13.73
CA LEU A 702 -0.09 -0.14 13.61
C LEU A 702 -0.74 -0.89 12.44
N LEU A 703 0.03 -1.17 11.40
CA LEU A 703 -0.42 -1.78 10.14
C LEU A 703 -0.28 -3.31 10.16
N ASN A 704 -0.71 -3.98 9.08
CA ASN A 704 -0.71 -5.44 8.98
C ASN A 704 0.38 -6.05 8.07
N ASP A 705 1.28 -5.23 7.49
CA ASP A 705 2.38 -5.62 6.59
C ASP A 705 3.12 -6.88 7.07
N PHE A 706 3.45 -6.95 8.37
CA PHE A 706 4.19 -8.07 8.94
C PHE A 706 3.40 -9.38 8.88
N GLN A 707 2.09 -9.34 9.16
CA GLN A 707 1.24 -10.53 9.03
C GLN A 707 1.10 -10.96 7.58
N GLN A 708 0.83 -10.02 6.67
CA GLN A 708 0.60 -10.32 5.25
C GLN A 708 1.89 -10.82 4.57
N TYR A 709 3.01 -10.12 4.75
CA TYR A 709 4.22 -10.29 3.94
C TYR A 709 5.36 -11.06 4.65
N TYR A 710 5.31 -11.25 5.97
CA TYR A 710 6.28 -12.06 6.73
C TYR A 710 5.67 -13.33 7.32
N LEU A 711 4.43 -13.27 7.85
CA LEU A 711 3.76 -14.46 8.38
C LEU A 711 2.87 -15.18 7.36
N GLY A 712 2.60 -14.58 6.20
CA GLY A 712 1.84 -15.16 5.10
C GLY A 712 0.32 -15.16 5.29
N ALA A 713 -0.20 -14.45 6.30
CA ALA A 713 -1.63 -14.37 6.62
C ALA A 713 -2.19 -13.02 6.15
N TYR A 714 -2.91 -13.02 5.02
CA TYR A 714 -3.40 -11.80 4.38
C TYR A 714 -4.59 -11.19 5.13
N ASN A 715 -5.54 -12.05 5.52
CA ASN A 715 -6.71 -11.68 6.32
C ASN A 715 -6.67 -12.42 7.66
N TYR A 716 -6.92 -11.67 8.74
CA TYR A 716 -7.20 -12.20 10.08
C TYR A 716 -8.71 -12.29 10.26
N VAL A 717 -9.25 -13.49 10.51
CA VAL A 717 -10.69 -13.69 10.77
C VAL A 717 -10.89 -14.02 12.24
N SER A 718 -11.34 -13.02 13.02
CA SER A 718 -11.68 -13.18 14.44
C SER A 718 -12.70 -14.28 14.63
N ASP A 719 -12.44 -15.15 15.62
CA ASP A 719 -13.29 -16.26 16.05
C ASP A 719 -13.62 -17.28 14.94
N GLY A 720 -12.87 -17.24 13.84
CA GLY A 720 -13.04 -18.16 12.72
C GLY A 720 -12.88 -19.63 13.12
N GLY A 721 -12.19 -19.94 14.22
CA GLY A 721 -12.02 -21.28 14.77
C GLY A 721 -13.08 -21.72 15.79
N SER A 722 -14.11 -20.91 16.05
CA SER A 722 -15.10 -21.15 17.10
C SER A 722 -16.46 -21.61 16.57
N ASP A 723 -17.22 -22.34 17.39
CA ASP A 723 -18.63 -22.66 17.15
C ASP A 723 -19.57 -21.51 17.61
N PRO A 724 -20.87 -21.52 17.23
CA PRO A 724 -21.81 -20.46 17.59
C PRO A 724 -22.09 -20.28 19.09
N ASP A 725 -21.67 -21.24 19.94
CA ASP A 725 -21.73 -21.14 21.40
C ASP A 725 -20.39 -20.63 22.00
N GLY A 726 -19.39 -20.32 21.16
CA GLY A 726 -18.08 -19.80 21.55
C GLY A 726 -17.02 -20.85 21.88
N ASN A 727 -17.24 -22.13 21.55
CA ASN A 727 -16.26 -23.18 21.83
C ASN A 727 -15.29 -23.36 20.65
N PRO A 728 -13.97 -23.48 20.88
CA PRO A 728 -13.02 -23.72 19.79
C PRO A 728 -13.21 -25.13 19.19
N TYR A 729 -13.18 -25.22 17.86
CA TYR A 729 -13.10 -26.52 17.16
C TYR A 729 -11.77 -27.23 17.48
N PRO A 730 -11.69 -28.57 17.33
CA PRO A 730 -10.40 -29.26 17.29
C PRO A 730 -9.57 -28.76 16.10
N VAL A 731 -8.25 -28.94 16.15
CA VAL A 731 -7.32 -28.59 15.07
C VAL A 731 -6.69 -29.84 14.48
N ARG A 732 -6.41 -29.85 13.16
CA ARG A 732 -5.82 -31.01 12.47
C ARG A 732 -4.78 -30.59 11.45
N GLY A 733 -3.65 -31.29 11.40
CA GLY A 733 -2.68 -31.11 10.33
C GLY A 733 -3.02 -31.98 9.12
N SER A 734 -3.18 -31.36 7.95
CA SER A 734 -3.62 -31.99 6.71
C SER A 734 -2.48 -32.36 5.77
N ASP A 735 -1.46 -31.52 5.65
CA ASP A 735 -0.33 -31.70 4.72
C ASP A 735 1.06 -31.51 5.38
N GLY A 736 2.12 -31.80 4.62
CA GLY A 736 3.52 -31.54 4.98
C GLY A 736 3.97 -32.33 6.21
N VAL A 737 4.69 -31.66 7.12
CA VAL A 737 5.08 -32.23 8.42
C VAL A 737 3.94 -32.22 9.45
N PHE A 738 2.88 -31.44 9.18
CA PHE A 738 1.72 -31.34 10.06
C PHE A 738 0.73 -32.50 9.87
N ALA A 739 0.71 -33.11 8.68
CA ALA A 739 -0.11 -34.26 8.31
C ALA A 739 -0.30 -35.28 9.46
N GLY A 740 -1.55 -35.53 9.83
CA GLY A 740 -1.94 -36.47 10.88
C GLY A 740 -1.78 -35.96 12.32
N PHE A 741 -1.54 -34.66 12.53
CA PHE A 741 -1.78 -34.00 13.82
C PHE A 741 -3.29 -33.92 14.11
N ASP A 742 -3.71 -34.15 15.36
CA ASP A 742 -5.08 -33.92 15.86
C ASP A 742 -4.96 -33.35 17.30
N GLY A 743 -5.43 -32.11 17.48
CA GLY A 743 -5.34 -31.36 18.72
C GLY A 743 -6.71 -30.92 19.22
N ARG A 744 -6.88 -30.87 20.54
CA ARG A 744 -8.11 -30.40 21.19
C ARG A 744 -7.80 -29.27 22.16
N LEU A 745 -8.36 -28.10 21.87
CA LEU A 745 -8.29 -26.90 22.71
C LEU A 745 -9.26 -27.03 23.90
N ASN A 746 -8.96 -26.32 24.99
CA ASN A 746 -9.70 -26.35 26.28
C ASN A 746 -9.95 -27.76 26.87
N ALA A 747 -9.21 -28.78 26.42
CA ALA A 747 -9.31 -30.14 26.91
C ALA A 747 -8.54 -30.33 28.23
N ALA A 748 -8.98 -31.28 29.06
CA ALA A 748 -8.48 -31.46 30.42
C ALA A 748 -6.93 -31.60 30.48
N GLY A 749 -6.27 -30.62 31.10
CA GLY A 749 -4.82 -30.53 31.22
C GLY A 749 -4.16 -29.42 30.40
N SER A 750 -4.91 -28.71 29.55
CA SER A 750 -4.49 -27.43 28.98
C SER A 750 -4.73 -26.26 29.96
N ALA A 751 -4.45 -25.02 29.54
CA ALA A 751 -4.74 -23.82 30.34
C ALA A 751 -6.25 -23.54 30.46
N GLY A 752 -7.06 -23.89 29.45
CA GLY A 752 -8.51 -23.67 29.45
C GLY A 752 -8.94 -22.22 29.18
N ASN A 753 -8.10 -21.46 28.48
CA ASN A 753 -8.17 -20.02 28.20
C ASN A 753 -8.50 -19.69 26.73
N GLN A 754 -8.84 -20.69 25.92
CA GLN A 754 -9.08 -20.50 24.49
C GLN A 754 -10.55 -20.17 24.20
N GLU A 755 -11.06 -19.07 24.74
CA GLU A 755 -12.38 -18.50 24.38
C GLU A 755 -12.33 -17.46 23.24
N HIS A 756 -11.18 -17.34 22.57
CA HIS A 756 -10.99 -16.62 21.30
C HIS A 756 -10.26 -17.54 20.33
N THR A 757 -10.47 -17.39 19.02
CA THR A 757 -9.67 -18.07 17.98
C THR A 757 -9.44 -17.15 16.77
N ALA A 758 -8.59 -17.55 15.84
CA ALA A 758 -8.49 -16.94 14.52
C ALA A 758 -8.47 -17.99 13.41
N SER A 759 -9.09 -17.66 12.28
CA SER A 759 -8.78 -18.26 10.98
C SER A 759 -7.93 -17.28 10.17
N PHE A 760 -7.02 -17.80 9.36
CA PHE A 760 -6.24 -17.00 8.43
C PHE A 760 -6.53 -17.42 7.00
N LEU A 761 -6.45 -16.46 6.06
CA LEU A 761 -6.39 -16.75 4.63
C LEU A 761 -4.98 -16.47 4.11
N THR A 762 -4.42 -17.38 3.30
CA THR A 762 -3.01 -17.28 2.88
C THR A 762 -2.78 -16.11 1.92
N THR A 763 -1.63 -15.44 2.05
CA THR A 763 -1.20 -14.38 1.12
C THR A 763 -1.06 -14.91 -0.31
N SER A 764 -0.72 -16.20 -0.48
CA SER A 764 -0.74 -16.89 -1.78
C SER A 764 -2.11 -16.95 -2.45
N SER A 765 -3.21 -16.82 -1.69
CA SER A 765 -4.57 -16.73 -2.22
C SER A 765 -4.88 -15.36 -2.86
N PHE A 766 -4.14 -14.31 -2.52
CA PHE A 766 -4.33 -12.93 -3.02
C PHE A 766 -3.18 -12.45 -3.91
N LEU A 767 -1.97 -12.93 -3.65
CA LEU A 767 -0.73 -12.67 -4.38
C LEU A 767 -0.15 -14.02 -4.85
N PRO A 768 -0.59 -14.57 -5.99
CA PRO A 768 -0.26 -15.93 -6.40
C PRO A 768 1.27 -16.16 -6.52
N PRO A 769 1.84 -17.26 -5.97
CA PRO A 769 3.29 -17.50 -5.97
C PRO A 769 3.96 -17.58 -7.36
N ALA A 770 3.18 -17.79 -8.42
CA ALA A 770 3.67 -17.71 -9.80
C ALA A 770 4.01 -16.27 -10.27
N GLN A 771 3.54 -15.26 -9.54
CA GLN A 771 3.81 -13.84 -9.75
C GLN A 771 4.59 -13.24 -8.56
N PHE A 772 4.24 -13.63 -7.33
CA PHE A 772 4.80 -13.12 -6.07
C PHE A 772 5.46 -14.24 -5.23
N PRO A 773 6.50 -14.93 -5.74
CA PRO A 773 7.11 -16.08 -5.07
C PRO A 773 7.70 -15.77 -3.68
N GLN A 774 8.02 -14.51 -3.40
CA GLN A 774 8.50 -14.03 -2.10
C GLN A 774 7.45 -14.07 -0.98
N PHE A 775 6.16 -14.23 -1.32
CA PHE A 775 5.05 -14.33 -0.36
C PHE A 775 4.37 -15.71 -0.38
N ALA A 776 5.10 -16.74 -0.83
CA ALA A 776 4.68 -18.13 -0.79
C ALA A 776 4.32 -18.54 0.66
N SER A 777 3.11 -19.07 0.80
CA SER A 777 2.42 -19.30 2.07
C SER A 777 1.35 -20.38 1.87
N SER A 778 1.16 -21.24 2.87
CA SER A 778 0.14 -22.30 2.84
C SER A 778 -0.53 -22.51 4.21
N ALA A 779 -1.71 -23.13 4.25
CA ALA A 779 -2.41 -23.48 5.48
C ALA A 779 -2.42 -25.00 5.66
N ALA A 780 -1.43 -25.52 6.38
CA ALA A 780 -1.26 -26.96 6.60
C ALA A 780 -1.93 -27.50 7.89
N VAL A 781 -2.66 -26.64 8.62
CA VAL A 781 -3.36 -27.00 9.86
C VAL A 781 -4.73 -26.34 9.93
N ASP A 782 -5.78 -27.16 9.96
CA ASP A 782 -7.16 -26.76 9.72
C ASP A 782 -8.02 -26.86 10.98
N TRP A 783 -9.07 -26.05 11.04
CA TRP A 783 -10.15 -26.23 12.00
C TRP A 783 -10.98 -27.46 11.61
N ALA A 784 -11.12 -28.43 12.52
CA ALA A 784 -11.86 -29.67 12.32
C ALA A 784 -13.38 -29.47 12.43
N ARG A 785 -13.92 -28.61 11.56
CA ARG A 785 -15.32 -28.20 11.46
C ARG A 785 -16.25 -29.40 11.12
N PRO A 786 -17.53 -29.38 11.53
CA PRO A 786 -18.53 -30.31 11.02
C PRO A 786 -19.00 -29.94 9.60
N GLY A 787 -18.46 -30.62 8.58
CA GLY A 787 -18.75 -30.34 7.17
C GLY A 787 -17.51 -29.85 6.43
N ALA A 788 -17.71 -29.22 5.27
CA ALA A 788 -16.65 -28.48 4.57
C ALA A 788 -16.39 -27.13 5.27
N ALA A 789 -15.19 -26.56 5.09
CA ALA A 789 -14.92 -25.18 5.52
C ALA A 789 -15.79 -24.17 4.73
N PRO A 790 -15.94 -22.93 5.22
CA PRO A 790 -16.80 -21.93 4.57
C PRO A 790 -16.44 -21.61 3.11
N PHE A 791 -15.22 -21.90 2.67
CA PHE A 791 -14.68 -21.53 1.35
C PHE A 791 -14.22 -22.75 0.51
N ASP A 792 -14.36 -23.96 1.05
CA ASP A 792 -14.05 -25.25 0.41
C ASP A 792 -15.26 -25.81 -0.35
N PRO A 793 -15.08 -26.74 -1.33
CA PRO A 793 -16.18 -27.48 -1.94
C PRO A 793 -17.05 -28.18 -0.87
N ARG A 794 -18.38 -28.04 -0.97
CA ARG A 794 -19.29 -28.64 0.02
C ARG A 794 -19.41 -30.15 -0.21
N THR A 795 -19.33 -30.58 -1.46
CA THR A 795 -19.17 -31.97 -1.89
C THR A 795 -18.22 -32.05 -3.08
N GLY A 796 -17.58 -33.22 -3.27
CA GLY A 796 -16.70 -33.45 -4.42
C GLY A 796 -15.38 -32.65 -4.35
N ASP A 797 -14.85 -32.31 -5.51
CA ASP A 797 -13.55 -31.66 -5.73
C ASP A 797 -13.71 -30.23 -6.32
N TRP A 798 -14.95 -29.78 -6.62
CA TRP A 798 -15.23 -28.49 -7.26
C TRP A 798 -16.53 -27.84 -6.76
N TYR A 799 -16.54 -26.50 -6.75
CA TYR A 799 -17.75 -25.68 -6.58
C TYR A 799 -17.71 -24.51 -7.57
N LEU A 800 -18.77 -23.68 -7.59
CA LEU A 800 -18.79 -22.46 -8.40
C LEU A 800 -18.54 -21.21 -7.54
N TYR A 801 -17.52 -20.44 -7.90
CA TYR A 801 -17.09 -19.23 -7.20
C TYR A 801 -17.43 -17.98 -8.02
N SER A 802 -17.91 -16.92 -7.37
CA SER A 802 -18.26 -15.67 -8.04
C SER A 802 -17.07 -14.83 -8.49
N GLY A 803 -15.89 -15.05 -7.91
CA GLY A 803 -14.80 -14.08 -7.96
C GLY A 803 -15.05 -12.86 -7.07
N ARG A 804 -13.95 -12.30 -6.54
CA ARG A 804 -13.90 -10.97 -5.91
C ARG A 804 -13.84 -9.90 -7.01
N ALA A 805 -14.88 -9.05 -7.09
CA ALA A 805 -14.87 -7.83 -7.90
C ALA A 805 -16.00 -6.89 -7.48
N ASP A 806 -15.69 -5.60 -7.43
CA ASP A 806 -16.64 -4.48 -7.37
C ASP A 806 -17.36 -4.27 -8.72
N GLU A 807 -18.33 -3.34 -8.76
CA GLU A 807 -19.06 -2.90 -9.96
C GLU A 807 -19.68 -4.04 -10.81
N SER A 808 -20.02 -5.16 -10.16
CA SER A 808 -20.28 -6.43 -10.83
C SER A 808 -21.70 -6.94 -10.64
N TYR A 809 -22.33 -7.39 -11.73
CA TYR A 809 -23.58 -8.17 -11.69
C TYR A 809 -23.31 -9.52 -12.36
N LYS A 810 -23.18 -10.56 -11.56
CA LYS A 810 -22.71 -11.90 -11.95
C LYS A 810 -23.88 -12.88 -11.90
N ARG A 811 -24.19 -13.54 -13.02
CA ARG A 811 -25.43 -14.34 -13.14
C ARG A 811 -25.18 -15.74 -13.66
N LEU A 812 -25.59 -16.73 -12.85
CA LEU A 812 -25.62 -18.14 -13.22
C LEU A 812 -27.05 -18.52 -13.60
N THR A 813 -27.35 -18.61 -14.90
CA THR A 813 -28.72 -18.72 -15.43
C THR A 813 -29.03 -20.10 -16.00
N ARG A 814 -30.27 -20.59 -15.80
CA ARG A 814 -30.78 -21.84 -16.37
C ARG A 814 -32.26 -21.72 -16.75
N THR A 815 -32.60 -22.20 -17.94
CA THR A 815 -34.00 -22.47 -18.32
C THR A 815 -34.48 -23.81 -17.75
N VAL A 816 -35.62 -23.80 -17.07
CA VAL A 816 -36.30 -24.98 -16.52
C VAL A 816 -37.65 -25.16 -17.22
N ASP A 817 -37.94 -26.39 -17.65
CA ASP A 817 -39.20 -26.76 -18.28
C ASP A 817 -40.18 -27.34 -17.23
N LEU A 818 -41.13 -26.54 -16.80
CA LEU A 818 -42.18 -26.90 -15.83
C LEU A 818 -43.53 -27.19 -16.51
N THR A 819 -43.55 -27.36 -17.85
CA THR A 819 -44.80 -27.52 -18.62
C THR A 819 -45.63 -28.75 -18.28
N SER A 820 -45.05 -29.72 -17.55
CA SER A 820 -45.71 -30.92 -17.04
C SER A 820 -45.76 -31.04 -15.51
N ALA A 821 -45.24 -30.06 -14.78
CA ALA A 821 -45.15 -30.08 -13.31
C ALA A 821 -46.32 -29.36 -12.63
N GLY A 822 -46.78 -29.87 -11.48
CA GLY A 822 -47.78 -29.23 -10.62
C GLY A 822 -47.19 -28.28 -9.56
N ALA A 823 -46.00 -28.61 -9.04
CA ALA A 823 -45.20 -27.80 -8.14
C ALA A 823 -43.70 -27.96 -8.46
N ALA A 824 -42.86 -26.98 -8.10
CA ALA A 824 -41.43 -27.01 -8.38
C ALA A 824 -40.60 -26.20 -7.36
N GLN A 825 -39.35 -26.60 -7.13
CA GLN A 825 -38.44 -25.91 -6.21
C GLN A 825 -36.99 -25.96 -6.74
N LEU A 826 -36.29 -24.83 -6.71
CA LEU A 826 -34.83 -24.78 -6.83
C LEU A 826 -34.24 -24.94 -5.42
N ARG A 827 -33.24 -25.81 -5.27
CA ARG A 827 -32.39 -25.89 -4.09
C ARG A 827 -30.93 -25.79 -4.50
N PHE A 828 -30.11 -25.19 -3.66
CA PHE A 828 -28.65 -25.16 -3.78
C PHE A 828 -28.08 -24.92 -2.39
N PHE A 829 -26.80 -25.18 -2.21
CA PHE A 829 -26.07 -24.65 -1.06
C PHE A 829 -25.30 -23.41 -1.49
N ALA A 830 -25.26 -22.42 -0.60
CA ALA A 830 -24.41 -21.25 -0.75
C ALA A 830 -23.61 -21.00 0.52
N SER A 831 -22.34 -20.66 0.36
CA SER A 831 -21.57 -19.92 1.35
C SER A 831 -21.24 -18.56 0.72
N TYR A 832 -21.22 -17.52 1.52
CA TYR A 832 -20.98 -16.16 1.06
C TYR A 832 -20.40 -15.28 2.16
N ASP A 833 -19.59 -14.32 1.73
CA ASP A 833 -19.08 -13.20 2.51
C ASP A 833 -19.04 -11.98 1.58
N VAL A 834 -19.98 -11.05 1.76
CA VAL A 834 -20.21 -9.89 0.88
C VAL A 834 -20.59 -8.66 1.73
N GLU A 835 -20.32 -7.43 1.28
CA GLU A 835 -20.50 -6.25 2.16
C GLU A 835 -21.96 -6.07 2.62
N GLN A 836 -22.14 -5.99 3.94
CA GLN A 836 -23.45 -6.10 4.57
C GLN A 836 -24.34 -4.88 4.27
N ASN A 837 -25.51 -5.15 3.68
CA ASN A 837 -26.49 -4.18 3.17
C ASN A 837 -26.08 -3.43 1.89
N TRP A 838 -24.93 -3.73 1.29
CA TRP A 838 -24.46 -3.10 0.06
C TRP A 838 -24.46 -4.09 -1.10
N ASP A 839 -23.83 -5.25 -0.88
CA ASP A 839 -23.77 -6.38 -1.80
C ASP A 839 -24.88 -7.41 -1.53
N PHE A 840 -25.35 -8.09 -2.58
CA PHE A 840 -26.50 -9.00 -2.46
C PHE A 840 -26.42 -10.28 -3.31
N LEU A 841 -26.71 -11.41 -2.67
CA LEU A 841 -27.00 -12.71 -3.27
C LEU A 841 -28.52 -12.92 -3.35
N PHE A 842 -29.05 -13.23 -4.53
CA PHE A 842 -30.48 -13.45 -4.74
C PHE A 842 -30.77 -14.44 -5.87
N VAL A 843 -32.03 -14.87 -5.99
CA VAL A 843 -32.52 -15.68 -7.11
C VAL A 843 -33.56 -14.89 -7.88
N GLU A 844 -33.28 -14.58 -9.15
CA GLU A 844 -34.17 -13.92 -10.09
C GLU A 844 -34.88 -14.95 -10.98
N ALA A 845 -36.13 -14.70 -11.38
CA ALA A 845 -36.88 -15.58 -12.26
C ALA A 845 -37.90 -14.85 -13.16
N HIS A 846 -38.11 -15.35 -14.37
CA HIS A 846 -39.18 -14.92 -15.28
C HIS A 846 -39.69 -16.06 -16.18
N GLU A 847 -40.88 -15.90 -16.76
CA GLU A 847 -41.38 -16.81 -17.80
C GLU A 847 -40.64 -16.55 -19.12
N VAL A 848 -40.15 -17.61 -19.77
CA VAL A 848 -39.32 -17.52 -20.98
C VAL A 848 -40.07 -16.77 -22.11
N GLY A 849 -39.50 -15.65 -22.55
CA GLY A 849 -40.11 -14.76 -23.54
C GLY A 849 -40.99 -13.64 -22.97
N SER A 850 -41.09 -13.54 -21.64
CA SER A 850 -41.58 -12.36 -20.93
C SER A 850 -40.43 -11.44 -20.51
N ASP A 851 -40.77 -10.22 -20.09
CA ASP A 851 -39.88 -9.28 -19.39
C ASP A 851 -40.32 -9.06 -17.92
N THR A 852 -41.25 -9.91 -17.43
CA THR A 852 -41.80 -9.85 -16.08
C THR A 852 -40.91 -10.60 -15.09
N TRP A 853 -39.78 -9.99 -14.74
CA TRP A 853 -38.85 -10.52 -13.75
C TRP A 853 -39.31 -10.23 -12.31
N THR A 854 -39.03 -11.17 -11.39
CA THR A 854 -39.04 -10.96 -9.94
C THR A 854 -37.81 -11.62 -9.32
N THR A 855 -37.40 -11.20 -8.12
CA THR A 855 -36.64 -12.09 -7.24
C THR A 855 -37.59 -12.96 -6.42
N LEU A 856 -37.10 -14.09 -5.91
CA LEU A 856 -37.87 -15.06 -5.15
C LEU A 856 -37.28 -15.26 -3.75
N PRO A 857 -38.10 -15.42 -2.70
CA PRO A 857 -37.61 -15.67 -1.35
C PRO A 857 -37.09 -17.12 -1.20
N ASP A 858 -36.06 -17.26 -0.37
CA ASP A 858 -35.68 -18.54 0.22
C ASP A 858 -36.66 -18.95 1.34
N ALA A 859 -37.03 -20.22 1.37
CA ALA A 859 -37.94 -20.78 2.38
C ALA A 859 -37.27 -21.10 3.73
N ASN A 860 -35.93 -21.13 3.81
CA ASN A 860 -35.19 -21.35 5.06
C ASN A 860 -34.95 -20.04 5.84
N GLY A 861 -35.18 -18.89 5.22
CA GLY A 861 -35.17 -17.56 5.86
C GLY A 861 -33.90 -16.74 5.62
N HIS A 862 -33.03 -17.16 4.70
CA HIS A 862 -31.75 -16.50 4.42
C HIS A 862 -31.91 -15.18 3.64
N THR A 863 -33.00 -15.01 2.87
CA THR A 863 -33.29 -13.78 2.11
C THR A 863 -34.24 -12.83 2.87
N GLY A 864 -33.87 -11.57 3.00
CA GLY A 864 -34.74 -10.49 3.47
C GLY A 864 -35.27 -9.60 2.34
N THR A 865 -36.29 -8.79 2.61
CA THR A 865 -36.86 -7.82 1.65
C THR A 865 -36.21 -6.43 1.72
N ALA A 866 -35.16 -6.25 2.53
CA ALA A 866 -34.42 -5.00 2.64
C ALA A 866 -33.62 -4.72 1.36
N THR A 867 -33.78 -3.52 0.81
CA THR A 867 -33.15 -3.07 -0.45
C THR A 867 -31.73 -2.54 -0.31
N GLY A 868 -31.20 -2.49 0.91
CA GLY A 868 -29.83 -2.09 1.22
C GLY A 868 -29.59 -0.59 1.34
N GLU A 869 -28.35 -0.25 1.71
CA GLU A 869 -27.81 1.10 1.61
C GLU A 869 -27.35 1.41 0.18
N SER A 870 -26.88 0.42 -0.58
CA SER A 870 -26.50 0.56 -2.01
C SER A 870 -27.67 1.10 -2.85
N CYS A 871 -28.91 0.68 -2.56
CA CYS A 871 -30.09 1.30 -3.17
C CYS A 871 -30.22 2.80 -2.84
N GLN A 872 -30.06 3.18 -1.57
CA GLN A 872 -30.19 4.57 -1.13
C GLN A 872 -29.09 5.46 -1.70
N SER A 873 -27.89 4.90 -1.87
CA SER A 873 -26.74 5.51 -2.55
C SER A 873 -26.91 5.58 -4.08
N GLY A 874 -27.89 4.86 -4.64
CA GLY A 874 -28.29 4.96 -6.04
C GLY A 874 -27.71 3.89 -6.98
N TRP A 875 -27.42 2.66 -6.50
CA TRP A 875 -26.84 1.58 -7.30
C TRP A 875 -27.69 1.14 -8.50
N ALA A 876 -28.95 1.56 -8.60
CA ALA A 876 -29.75 1.44 -9.83
C ALA A 876 -29.18 2.25 -11.02
N GLN A 877 -28.18 3.11 -10.81
CA GLN A 877 -27.37 3.71 -11.89
C GLN A 877 -26.26 2.77 -12.39
N LEU A 878 -25.76 1.88 -11.52
CA LEU A 878 -24.73 0.88 -11.82
C LEU A 878 -25.37 -0.38 -12.41
N HIS A 879 -26.53 -0.77 -11.88
CA HIS A 879 -27.31 -1.95 -12.24
C HIS A 879 -28.78 -1.59 -12.55
N PRO A 880 -29.09 -0.93 -13.68
CA PRO A 880 -30.44 -0.47 -14.01
C PRO A 880 -31.50 -1.57 -14.04
N PHE A 881 -31.09 -2.82 -14.28
CA PHE A 881 -31.95 -4.00 -14.27
C PHE A 881 -32.64 -4.25 -12.91
N LEU A 882 -32.06 -3.78 -11.81
CA LEU A 882 -32.67 -3.90 -10.48
C LEU A 882 -34.02 -3.17 -10.36
N ALA A 883 -34.34 -2.25 -11.28
CA ALA A 883 -35.64 -1.59 -11.36
C ALA A 883 -36.83 -2.54 -11.58
N HIS A 884 -36.59 -3.80 -11.99
CA HIS A 884 -37.62 -4.85 -11.99
C HIS A 884 -38.10 -5.23 -10.57
N TYR A 885 -37.21 -5.13 -9.58
CA TYR A 885 -37.38 -5.66 -8.21
C TYR A 885 -37.46 -4.57 -7.14
N GLN A 886 -36.68 -3.50 -7.32
CA GLN A 886 -36.57 -2.36 -6.44
C GLN A 886 -37.26 -1.15 -7.07
N GLY A 887 -38.05 -0.40 -6.30
CA GLY A 887 -38.67 0.84 -6.77
C GLY A 887 -37.72 2.04 -6.64
N ALA A 888 -37.98 3.11 -7.38
CA ALA A 888 -37.14 4.33 -7.41
C ALA A 888 -37.03 5.08 -6.06
N GLY A 889 -37.79 4.68 -5.04
CA GLY A 889 -37.65 5.13 -3.63
C GLY A 889 -37.20 4.01 -2.70
N CYS A 890 -36.45 3.03 -3.21
CA CYS A 890 -35.96 1.84 -2.50
C CYS A 890 -37.03 0.96 -1.84
N SER A 891 -38.26 0.97 -2.37
CA SER A 891 -39.27 -0.03 -2.02
C SER A 891 -38.86 -1.42 -2.50
N SER A 892 -39.20 -2.46 -1.72
CA SER A 892 -38.96 -3.88 -2.02
C SER A 892 -39.87 -4.45 -3.14
N THR A 893 -40.28 -3.59 -4.06
CA THR A 893 -41.15 -3.87 -5.21
C THR A 893 -40.83 -2.86 -6.30
N GLY A 894 -40.54 -3.36 -7.50
CA GLY A 894 -40.13 -2.58 -8.67
C GLY A 894 -41.21 -2.55 -9.75
N SER A 895 -40.79 -2.50 -11.01
CA SER A 895 -41.70 -2.39 -12.17
C SER A 895 -42.48 -3.67 -12.47
N THR A 896 -41.94 -4.85 -12.15
CA THR A 896 -42.53 -6.16 -12.50
C THR A 896 -42.59 -7.17 -11.36
N GLY A 897 -41.76 -7.02 -10.32
CA GLY A 897 -41.61 -8.02 -9.26
C GLY A 897 -41.21 -7.42 -7.91
N SER A 898 -40.88 -8.31 -6.98
CA SER A 898 -40.46 -7.99 -5.61
C SER A 898 -38.96 -8.22 -5.39
N TRP A 899 -38.42 -7.66 -4.32
CA TRP A 899 -37.04 -7.84 -3.86
C TRP A 899 -36.94 -8.77 -2.65
N ASN A 900 -36.09 -9.80 -2.75
CA ASN A 900 -35.73 -10.77 -1.73
C ASN A 900 -34.26 -11.15 -1.94
N ALA A 901 -33.38 -10.86 -0.99
CA ALA A 901 -31.94 -11.10 -1.12
C ALA A 901 -31.24 -11.35 0.23
N ALA A 902 -30.10 -12.04 0.19
CA ALA A 902 -29.18 -12.24 1.30
C ALA A 902 -27.95 -11.32 1.16
N THR A 903 -27.31 -10.96 2.28
CA THR A 903 -26.18 -10.01 2.36
C THR A 903 -25.39 -10.23 3.65
N GLY A 904 -24.14 -9.73 3.73
CA GLY A 904 -23.24 -9.97 4.87
C GLY A 904 -22.52 -11.32 4.79
N ALA A 905 -22.06 -11.81 5.94
CA ALA A 905 -21.38 -13.11 6.05
C ALA A 905 -22.35 -14.24 6.44
N SER A 906 -22.25 -15.36 5.72
CA SER A 906 -22.98 -16.61 5.97
C SER A 906 -22.40 -17.47 7.10
N ASN A 907 -21.11 -17.29 7.39
CA ASN A 907 -20.29 -18.11 8.28
C ASN A 907 -20.29 -19.62 7.96
N GLY A 908 -20.56 -19.99 6.70
CA GLY A 908 -20.53 -21.36 6.20
C GLY A 908 -21.65 -21.71 5.23
N TRP A 909 -21.68 -22.98 4.81
CA TRP A 909 -22.63 -23.49 3.82
C TRP A 909 -24.08 -23.60 4.33
N GLN A 910 -24.97 -22.78 3.76
CA GLN A 910 -26.42 -22.74 4.04
C GLN A 910 -27.21 -23.34 2.85
N GLU A 911 -28.27 -24.13 3.09
CA GLU A 911 -29.16 -24.57 2.01
C GLU A 911 -30.18 -23.47 1.67
N PHE A 912 -30.24 -23.03 0.42
CA PHE A 912 -31.32 -22.20 -0.12
C PHE A 912 -32.40 -23.09 -0.75
N ALA A 913 -33.67 -22.76 -0.55
CA ALA A 913 -34.82 -23.54 -0.98
C ALA A 913 -35.93 -22.64 -1.55
N VAL A 914 -35.86 -22.33 -2.85
CA VAL A 914 -36.66 -21.31 -3.55
C VAL A 914 -37.82 -21.94 -4.33
N ASP A 915 -39.06 -21.54 -4.02
CA ASP A 915 -40.28 -22.06 -4.67
C ASP A 915 -40.46 -21.51 -6.11
N LEU A 916 -40.59 -22.42 -7.07
CA LEU A 916 -40.84 -22.13 -8.49
C LEU A 916 -42.28 -22.45 -8.92
N SER A 917 -43.14 -22.90 -8.00
CA SER A 917 -44.50 -23.38 -8.30
C SER A 917 -45.42 -22.33 -8.94
N ALA A 918 -45.10 -21.03 -8.79
CA ALA A 918 -45.78 -19.94 -9.51
C ALA A 918 -45.68 -20.05 -11.05
N TYR A 919 -44.66 -20.75 -11.55
CA TYR A 919 -44.38 -20.99 -12.97
C TYR A 919 -44.80 -22.40 -13.44
N ALA A 920 -45.52 -23.16 -12.62
CA ALA A 920 -46.06 -24.48 -12.99
C ALA A 920 -46.87 -24.42 -14.29
N GLY A 921 -46.67 -25.39 -15.17
CA GLY A 921 -47.25 -25.42 -16.52
C GLY A 921 -46.56 -24.53 -17.56
N ARG A 922 -45.44 -23.88 -17.25
CA ARG A 922 -44.71 -22.96 -18.16
C ARG A 922 -43.23 -23.32 -18.29
N LYS A 923 -42.46 -22.54 -19.06
CA LYS A 923 -41.00 -22.54 -18.98
C LYS A 923 -40.54 -21.31 -18.21
N VAL A 924 -39.69 -21.51 -17.23
CA VAL A 924 -39.11 -20.45 -16.40
C VAL A 924 -37.62 -20.37 -16.65
N GLU A 925 -37.08 -19.17 -16.74
CA GLU A 925 -35.64 -18.94 -16.67
C GLU A 925 -35.33 -18.35 -15.31
N VAL A 926 -34.30 -18.90 -14.66
CA VAL A 926 -33.92 -18.59 -13.28
C VAL A 926 -32.43 -18.31 -13.26
N SER A 927 -31.99 -17.24 -12.61
CA SER A 927 -30.58 -17.01 -12.31
C SER A 927 -30.34 -17.04 -10.81
N ILE A 928 -29.24 -17.67 -10.39
CA ILE A 928 -28.61 -17.36 -9.11
C ILE A 928 -27.67 -16.17 -9.38
N SER A 929 -27.91 -15.06 -8.70
CA SER A 929 -27.31 -13.76 -9.00
C SER A 929 -26.58 -13.22 -7.79
N TYR A 930 -25.37 -12.73 -8.03
CA TYR A 930 -24.64 -11.87 -7.10
C TYR A 930 -24.47 -10.50 -7.77
N ALA A 931 -24.99 -9.46 -7.13
CA ALA A 931 -24.70 -8.08 -7.50
C ALA A 931 -23.89 -7.45 -6.37
N SER A 932 -22.66 -7.04 -6.69
CA SER A 932 -21.92 -6.12 -5.84
C SER A 932 -22.39 -4.69 -6.09
N ASP A 933 -22.12 -3.78 -5.17
CA ASP A 933 -22.26 -2.35 -5.45
C ASP A 933 -20.98 -1.81 -6.15
N TRP A 934 -20.62 -0.54 -5.99
CA TRP A 934 -19.40 0.03 -6.54
C TRP A 934 -18.12 -0.34 -5.77
N GLY A 935 -18.18 -0.86 -4.53
CA GLY A 935 -16.99 -0.96 -3.68
C GLY A 935 -17.09 -1.79 -2.40
N THR A 936 -15.98 -2.44 -2.05
CA THR A 936 -15.70 -3.26 -0.85
C THR A 936 -16.11 -4.70 -1.07
N GLN A 937 -15.09 -5.52 -1.20
CA GLN A 937 -15.24 -6.92 -1.52
C GLN A 937 -15.01 -7.73 -0.25
N GLY A 938 -16.05 -8.36 0.26
CA GLY A 938 -15.89 -9.61 1.01
C GLY A 938 -15.24 -10.69 0.12
N LEU A 939 -15.24 -11.94 0.55
CA LEU A 939 -14.64 -13.04 -0.22
C LEU A 939 -15.48 -13.45 -1.45
N GLY A 940 -16.75 -13.02 -1.52
CA GLY A 940 -17.68 -13.28 -2.61
C GLY A 940 -18.68 -14.40 -2.29
N VAL A 941 -19.25 -15.01 -3.33
CA VAL A 941 -20.25 -16.08 -3.22
C VAL A 941 -19.73 -17.39 -3.78
N PHE A 942 -20.07 -18.48 -3.10
CA PHE A 942 -19.66 -19.87 -3.33
C PHE A 942 -20.95 -20.69 -3.45
N LEU A 943 -21.12 -21.46 -4.53
CA LEU A 943 -22.33 -22.24 -4.82
C LEU A 943 -22.01 -23.72 -5.07
N ASP A 944 -22.81 -24.62 -4.50
CA ASP A 944 -22.71 -26.08 -4.68
C ASP A 944 -24.11 -26.75 -4.64
N ASP A 945 -24.20 -28.03 -5.05
CA ASP A 945 -25.39 -28.89 -4.98
C ASP A 945 -26.68 -28.29 -5.59
N ALA A 946 -26.54 -27.55 -6.68
CA ALA A 946 -27.66 -26.89 -7.35
C ALA A 946 -28.59 -27.90 -8.06
N ARG A 947 -29.80 -28.07 -7.51
CA ARG A 947 -30.80 -29.06 -7.92
C ARG A 947 -32.19 -28.47 -8.11
N VAL A 948 -32.88 -28.90 -9.15
CA VAL A 948 -34.27 -28.53 -9.44
C VAL A 948 -35.17 -29.73 -9.20
N LEU A 949 -36.21 -29.54 -8.40
CA LEU A 949 -37.25 -30.52 -8.12
C LEU A 949 -38.55 -30.13 -8.82
N ALA A 950 -39.25 -31.11 -9.38
CA ALA A 950 -40.60 -30.98 -9.90
C ALA A 950 -41.48 -32.10 -9.30
N ASP A 951 -42.63 -31.73 -8.76
CA ASP A 951 -43.56 -32.62 -8.03
C ASP A 951 -42.87 -33.52 -6.96
N GLY A 952 -41.80 -32.99 -6.35
CA GLY A 952 -40.99 -33.67 -5.32
C GLY A 952 -39.89 -34.59 -5.85
N ALA A 953 -39.78 -34.80 -7.17
CA ALA A 953 -38.69 -35.55 -7.79
C ALA A 953 -37.59 -34.61 -8.30
N VAL A 954 -36.32 -34.99 -8.13
CA VAL A 954 -35.19 -34.27 -8.75
C VAL A 954 -35.26 -34.47 -10.28
N VAL A 955 -35.32 -33.38 -11.03
CA VAL A 955 -35.31 -33.35 -12.50
C VAL A 955 -34.00 -32.79 -13.08
N SER A 956 -33.15 -32.23 -12.22
CA SER A 956 -31.82 -31.73 -12.53
C SER A 956 -31.01 -31.60 -11.25
N GLU A 957 -29.73 -31.92 -11.28
CA GLU A 957 -28.79 -31.68 -10.17
C GLU A 957 -27.36 -31.50 -10.70
N THR A 958 -26.53 -30.75 -9.97
CA THR A 958 -25.11 -30.57 -10.23
C THR A 958 -24.37 -30.14 -8.96
N SER A 959 -23.19 -30.71 -8.71
CA SER A 959 -22.17 -30.20 -7.79
C SER A 959 -21.00 -29.59 -8.57
N PHE A 960 -21.29 -29.02 -9.74
CA PHE A 960 -20.37 -28.33 -10.67
C PHE A 960 -19.13 -29.09 -11.19
N GLU A 961 -18.90 -30.34 -10.78
CA GLU A 961 -17.84 -31.28 -11.19
C GLU A 961 -17.50 -31.32 -12.70
N THR A 962 -18.43 -30.97 -13.58
CA THR A 962 -18.23 -30.92 -15.03
C THR A 962 -18.21 -29.49 -15.58
N ALA A 963 -17.37 -29.25 -16.59
CA ALA A 963 -17.15 -27.92 -17.18
C ALA A 963 -18.35 -27.37 -18.00
N ASP A 964 -19.42 -28.14 -18.14
CA ASP A 964 -20.72 -27.71 -18.66
C ASP A 964 -21.66 -27.18 -17.55
N LEU A 965 -21.20 -27.15 -16.30
CA LEU A 965 -21.91 -26.68 -15.10
C LEU A 965 -23.28 -27.36 -14.90
N GLY A 966 -23.46 -28.60 -15.37
CA GLY A 966 -24.77 -29.28 -15.38
C GLY A 966 -25.82 -28.62 -16.30
N GLY A 967 -25.38 -27.74 -17.21
CA GLY A 967 -26.21 -26.92 -18.09
C GLY A 967 -26.71 -25.61 -17.48
N TRP A 968 -26.12 -25.15 -16.37
CA TRP A 968 -26.21 -23.73 -16.03
C TRP A 968 -25.27 -22.93 -16.95
N THR A 969 -25.59 -21.67 -17.22
CA THR A 969 -24.81 -20.79 -18.10
C THR A 969 -24.39 -19.54 -17.35
N VAL A 970 -23.11 -19.17 -17.41
CA VAL A 970 -22.63 -17.86 -16.95
C VAL A 970 -23.10 -16.82 -17.96
N ALA A 971 -24.08 -16.01 -17.56
CA ALA A 971 -24.87 -15.16 -18.48
C ALA A 971 -24.39 -13.70 -18.55
N GLY A 972 -23.41 -13.31 -17.74
CA GLY A 972 -22.92 -11.94 -17.66
C GLY A 972 -23.92 -10.95 -17.04
N PRO A 973 -23.49 -9.69 -16.86
CA PRO A 973 -24.33 -8.62 -16.37
C PRO A 973 -25.57 -8.40 -17.27
N PRO A 974 -26.75 -8.14 -16.68
CA PRO A 974 -27.95 -7.84 -17.45
C PRO A 974 -27.83 -6.46 -18.11
N ALA A 975 -28.50 -6.29 -19.25
CA ALA A 975 -28.30 -5.17 -20.17
C ALA A 975 -28.39 -3.79 -19.47
N GLY A 976 -27.35 -2.97 -19.68
CA GLY A 976 -27.22 -1.64 -19.08
C GLY A 976 -26.51 -1.61 -17.72
N SER A 977 -26.21 -2.78 -17.14
CA SER A 977 -25.39 -2.89 -15.93
C SER A 977 -23.90 -2.83 -16.25
N ALA A 978 -23.06 -2.50 -15.28
CA ALA A 978 -21.61 -2.41 -15.45
C ALA A 978 -20.95 -3.76 -15.82
N SER A 979 -19.81 -3.67 -16.50
CA SER A 979 -19.03 -4.83 -16.95
C SER A 979 -18.14 -5.36 -15.82
N ALA A 980 -18.51 -6.51 -15.25
CA ALA A 980 -17.72 -7.20 -14.23
C ALA A 980 -16.34 -7.62 -14.78
N PRO A 981 -15.21 -7.34 -14.09
CA PRO A 981 -13.87 -7.76 -14.52
C PRO A 981 -13.63 -9.28 -14.33
N ASN A 982 -14.45 -9.94 -13.51
CA ASN A 982 -14.58 -11.39 -13.46
C ASN A 982 -16.04 -11.79 -13.20
N ASP A 983 -16.40 -13.02 -13.59
CA ASP A 983 -17.74 -13.61 -13.46
C ASP A 983 -17.61 -15.04 -12.89
N TRP A 984 -18.72 -15.72 -12.65
CA TRP A 984 -18.78 -17.07 -12.09
C TRP A 984 -17.80 -18.04 -12.76
N ALA A 985 -16.82 -18.50 -11.98
CA ALA A 985 -15.78 -19.43 -12.40
C ALA A 985 -15.81 -20.67 -11.50
N ARG A 986 -15.51 -21.83 -12.06
CA ARG A 986 -15.45 -23.07 -11.28
C ARG A 986 -14.11 -23.17 -10.56
N SER A 987 -14.12 -23.38 -9.25
CA SER A 987 -12.93 -23.47 -8.40
C SER A 987 -12.86 -24.79 -7.64
N GLN A 988 -11.64 -25.20 -7.29
CA GLN A 988 -11.39 -26.28 -6.32
C GLN A 988 -11.13 -25.69 -4.92
N GLN A 989 -10.49 -24.52 -4.87
CA GLN A 989 -10.20 -23.75 -3.67
C GLN A 989 -9.93 -22.30 -4.15
N ALA A 990 -10.76 -21.34 -3.77
CA ALA A 990 -10.55 -19.92 -4.11
C ALA A 990 -9.68 -19.19 -3.09
N PHE A 991 -9.77 -19.61 -1.83
CA PHE A 991 -8.91 -19.17 -0.73
C PHE A 991 -8.54 -20.39 0.09
N GLU A 992 -7.28 -20.42 0.51
CA GLU A 992 -6.76 -21.41 1.43
C GLU A 992 -6.93 -20.88 2.86
N GLU A 993 -7.80 -21.53 3.65
CA GLU A 993 -8.15 -21.15 5.03
C GLU A 993 -7.50 -22.12 6.02
N GLY A 994 -7.08 -21.64 7.18
CA GLY A 994 -6.67 -22.55 8.26
C GLY A 994 -6.56 -21.94 9.65
N SER A 995 -6.35 -22.84 10.61
CA SER A 995 -6.00 -22.56 12.01
C SER A 995 -4.54 -22.20 12.21
N ALA A 996 -3.69 -22.51 11.23
CA ALA A 996 -2.34 -22.01 11.13
C ALA A 996 -1.93 -21.76 9.67
N VAL A 997 -1.10 -20.76 9.46
CA VAL A 997 -0.44 -20.48 8.17
C VAL A 997 1.06 -20.62 8.32
N VAL A 998 1.71 -21.12 7.27
CA VAL A 998 3.15 -21.37 7.23
C VAL A 998 3.77 -20.74 5.98
N THR A 999 5.00 -20.23 6.13
CA THR A 999 5.91 -19.88 5.03
C THR A 999 7.20 -20.69 5.22
N ASP A 1000 8.20 -20.55 4.34
CA ASP A 1000 9.53 -21.12 4.58
C ASP A 1000 10.20 -20.55 5.86
N ASP A 1001 9.77 -19.36 6.32
CA ASP A 1001 10.36 -18.64 7.45
C ASP A 1001 9.51 -18.67 8.74
N SER A 1002 8.22 -18.97 8.64
CA SER A 1002 7.25 -18.77 9.72
C SER A 1002 6.22 -19.89 9.86
N VAL A 1003 5.73 -20.06 11.09
CA VAL A 1003 4.48 -20.77 11.42
C VAL A 1003 3.68 -19.85 12.34
N TYR A 1004 2.47 -19.49 11.95
CA TYR A 1004 1.62 -18.56 12.71
C TYR A 1004 0.30 -19.28 13.08
N LEU A 1005 0.03 -19.40 14.38
CA LEU A 1005 -1.13 -20.12 14.92
C LEU A 1005 -2.25 -19.14 15.29
N GLY A 1006 -3.48 -19.42 14.87
CA GLY A 1006 -4.69 -18.71 15.29
C GLY A 1006 -5.21 -19.13 16.67
N PHE A 1007 -4.33 -19.63 17.52
CA PHE A 1007 -4.61 -20.12 18.86
C PHE A 1007 -3.34 -20.21 19.73
N GLY A 1008 -3.55 -20.34 21.03
CA GLY A 1008 -2.50 -20.53 22.03
C GLY A 1008 -2.08 -21.98 22.16
N LEU A 1009 -0.77 -22.23 22.09
CA LEU A 1009 -0.18 -23.54 22.38
C LEU A 1009 -0.57 -24.05 23.77
N GLU A 1010 -0.69 -23.16 24.75
CA GLU A 1010 -1.16 -23.42 26.11
C GLU A 1010 -2.63 -23.88 26.18
N GLY A 1011 -3.45 -23.55 25.18
CA GLY A 1011 -4.83 -24.00 25.01
C GLY A 1011 -4.94 -25.50 24.69
N LEU A 1012 -3.87 -26.13 24.17
CA LEU A 1012 -3.78 -27.57 23.88
C LEU A 1012 -3.37 -28.41 25.10
N THR A 1013 -3.80 -29.68 25.13
CA THR A 1013 -3.26 -30.66 26.09
C THR A 1013 -1.75 -30.85 25.87
N PRO A 1014 -0.95 -31.16 26.92
CA PRO A 1014 0.52 -31.23 26.81
C PRO A 1014 1.02 -32.08 25.64
N ALA A 1015 0.56 -33.33 25.51
CA ALA A 1015 1.02 -34.22 24.42
C ALA A 1015 0.69 -33.71 23.00
N ALA A 1016 -0.39 -32.94 22.83
CA ALA A 1016 -0.72 -32.32 21.54
C ALA A 1016 0.10 -31.04 21.31
N ARG A 1017 0.37 -30.27 22.36
CA ARG A 1017 1.27 -29.11 22.30
C ARG A 1017 2.70 -29.53 21.95
N ASP A 1018 3.20 -30.60 22.57
CA ASP A 1018 4.53 -31.15 22.34
C ASP A 1018 4.69 -31.67 20.89
N ASP A 1019 3.68 -32.37 20.34
CA ASP A 1019 3.66 -32.83 18.93
C ASP A 1019 3.60 -31.64 17.95
N LEU A 1020 2.78 -30.61 18.22
CA LEU A 1020 2.70 -29.44 17.36
C LEU A 1020 4.00 -28.62 17.35
N VAL A 1021 4.59 -28.36 18.53
CA VAL A 1021 5.89 -27.66 18.64
C VAL A 1021 6.98 -28.44 17.89
N ALA A 1022 7.02 -29.77 18.03
CA ALA A 1022 7.98 -30.61 17.29
C ALA A 1022 7.79 -30.52 15.77
N ARG A 1023 6.55 -30.45 15.27
CA ARG A 1023 6.26 -30.30 13.83
C ARG A 1023 6.60 -28.90 13.31
N SER A 1024 6.24 -27.85 14.06
CA SER A 1024 6.62 -26.47 13.71
C SER A 1024 8.13 -26.27 13.67
N LEU A 1025 8.87 -26.81 14.64
CA LEU A 1025 10.35 -26.76 14.62
C LEU A 1025 10.96 -27.63 13.51
N ALA A 1026 10.34 -28.77 13.17
CA ALA A 1026 10.77 -29.61 12.06
C ALA A 1026 10.53 -28.94 10.68
N HIS A 1027 9.42 -28.20 10.52
CA HIS A 1027 9.15 -27.33 9.37
C HIS A 1027 10.24 -26.26 9.25
N LEU A 1028 10.33 -25.40 10.28
CA LEU A 1028 11.19 -24.21 10.30
C LEU A 1028 12.69 -24.52 10.20
N THR A 1029 13.17 -25.64 10.76
CA THR A 1029 14.60 -25.95 10.81
C THR A 1029 15.03 -27.06 9.85
N GLY A 1030 14.09 -27.72 9.16
CA GLY A 1030 14.36 -28.87 8.29
C GLY A 1030 14.93 -30.10 9.02
N ARG A 1031 14.76 -30.19 10.34
CA ARG A 1031 15.30 -31.27 11.18
C ARG A 1031 14.21 -31.85 12.06
N THR A 1032 13.96 -33.16 11.93
CA THR A 1032 13.35 -33.93 13.02
C THR A 1032 14.37 -34.15 14.14
N GLY A 1033 13.92 -34.15 15.39
CA GLY A 1033 14.76 -34.38 16.57
C GLY A 1033 15.52 -35.71 16.49
N SER A 1034 16.76 -35.74 17.00
CA SER A 1034 17.76 -36.80 16.75
C SER A 1034 18.13 -37.64 17.97
#